data_AF-A0A2D7A3P1-F1
#
_entry.id   AF-A0A2D7A3P1-F1
#
_cell.length_a   1.000
_cell.length_b   1.000
_cell.length_c   1.000
_cell.angle_alpha   90.00
_cell.angle_beta   90.00
_cell.angle_gamma   90.00
#
_symmetry.space_group_name_H-M   'P 1'
#
loop_
_entity.id
_entity.type
_entity.pdbx_description
1 polymer ?
#
loop_
_entity_poly.entity_id
_entity_poly.type
_entity_poly.pdbx_seq_one_letter_code
_entity_poly.pdbx_strand_id
1 'polypeptide(L)'
;MKNYKNIQSLIGGYFAFCLTVFEVSDVFLERFNIEGDYFNYIFSFLIIVFIVGGIIFYLKSKKIKPSEKLEVKSNTNYKVVNVILIISLFFLFGYYAFMNSSKNDLLNKELPELIDLYENNQVLEVYQKAIVLKEKFPDNKIIAKYFNDVTDSISIETGTTDYDIYFRINNDSLSDWKFIGKSYNLDRVPFARLDLKFVNGENTFISRYIHTYFLRQGKMSFVFPETDKDIPEDHILFAGVKNSLSLPGLDHLDPVTMNPYSISKFEVTNQEYYEFLNSDAYKDSNNWPFPIVIDKKTFTLSEVKSIFIDEYGAQGPSNWNYGNFPDGQKDFPVTGISWFEAYAYSKYKGLSLPNIYQWENAANLSGSTNLIKRSNFSKEQLIRYDNQETMNVFGIYNLAGNVREWMSNPNNDSKKNRAILGGCFLDETYSYNDYYSQDAFDRSIGNGIRLVYNPDKNPELNNESFGVDVRDFLNTEDVSDDVFKYYLSQYDYEYSDKKITTENIDSLSNGIVVEKYQMPAGYGDGKEILTGYVFYDKNINEKYKPIIYFPGSNALHTPEDVNMVESFPSRMLYLLKEGYAVVHPIYKSTYSRQDEQRSDYGDMSDQYKNHVIMWGKDYKKSIDYIFTRKDFDSSKLSYHGISWGGFMANILLPLDERVKSAVLLVAGLEFQKCKKEVDAHYYTRRIKIPTIMLNGKFDQYFPYETSQIPMYKLIDVKEENKKHFIYESGHYVPRNELIKQHLEWLNKYL
;
A
#
# COMPACT_ATOMS: atom_id res chain seq x y z
N MET A 1 51.41 -58.91 -9.66
CA MET A 1 51.14 -57.92 -10.74
C MET A 1 50.06 -58.33 -11.75
N LYS A 2 49.92 -59.60 -12.20
CA LYS A 2 48.85 -60.02 -13.14
C LYS A 2 47.40 -59.81 -12.62
N ASN A 3 47.15 -59.96 -11.32
CA ASN A 3 45.80 -59.76 -10.75
C ASN A 3 45.35 -58.29 -10.66
N TYR A 4 46.27 -57.33 -10.53
CA TYR A 4 45.91 -55.90 -10.44
C TYR A 4 45.49 -55.31 -11.80
N LYS A 5 46.14 -55.73 -12.90
CA LYS A 5 45.80 -55.31 -14.27
C LYS A 5 44.41 -55.81 -14.69
N ASN A 6 44.01 -57.00 -14.23
CA ASN A 6 42.69 -57.56 -14.49
C ASN A 6 41.57 -56.87 -13.69
N ILE A 7 41.83 -56.43 -12.45
CA ILE A 7 40.85 -55.67 -11.66
C ILE A 7 40.63 -54.27 -12.26
N GLN A 8 41.69 -53.58 -12.70
CA GLN A 8 41.56 -52.27 -13.36
C GLN A 8 40.82 -52.37 -14.71
N SER A 9 41.08 -53.42 -15.49
CA SER A 9 40.34 -53.69 -16.73
C SER A 9 38.85 -54.00 -16.47
N LEU A 10 38.56 -54.75 -15.40
CA LEU A 10 37.19 -55.06 -14.98
C LEU A 10 36.42 -53.81 -14.53
N ILE A 11 37.07 -52.95 -13.74
CA ILE A 11 36.49 -51.67 -13.29
C ILE A 11 36.29 -50.74 -14.48
N GLY A 12 37.27 -50.63 -15.38
CA GLY A 12 37.17 -49.81 -16.60
C GLY A 12 36.06 -50.30 -17.54
N GLY A 13 35.96 -51.62 -17.75
CA GLY A 13 34.87 -52.23 -18.53
C GLY A 13 33.50 -52.06 -17.88
N TYR A 14 33.42 -52.10 -16.55
CA TYR A 14 32.20 -51.81 -15.82
C TYR A 14 31.75 -50.35 -16.02
N PHE A 15 32.64 -49.36 -15.91
CA PHE A 15 32.29 -47.97 -16.18
C PHE A 15 31.83 -47.75 -17.62
N ALA A 16 32.50 -48.35 -18.61
CA ALA A 16 32.09 -48.29 -20.01
C ALA A 16 30.70 -48.93 -20.24
N PHE A 17 30.42 -50.06 -19.58
CA PHE A 17 29.11 -50.71 -19.63
C PHE A 17 28.03 -49.85 -18.98
N CYS A 18 28.28 -49.26 -17.81
CA CYS A 18 27.33 -48.35 -17.15
C CYS A 18 26.96 -47.19 -18.07
N LEU A 19 27.98 -46.53 -18.64
CA LEU A 19 27.80 -45.42 -19.58
C LEU A 19 26.96 -45.83 -20.79
N THR A 20 27.27 -46.99 -21.39
CA THR A 20 26.51 -47.50 -22.54
C THR A 20 25.07 -47.82 -22.17
N VAL A 21 24.82 -48.40 -21.00
CA VAL A 21 23.46 -48.72 -20.54
C VAL A 21 22.67 -47.44 -20.26
N PHE A 22 23.28 -46.41 -19.66
CA PHE A 22 22.63 -45.12 -19.45
C PHE A 22 22.31 -44.42 -20.78
N GLU A 23 23.26 -44.36 -21.72
CA GLU A 23 23.03 -43.77 -23.06
C GLU A 23 21.93 -44.51 -23.83
N VAL A 24 21.92 -45.84 -23.80
CA VAL A 24 20.88 -46.64 -24.47
C VAL A 24 19.52 -46.49 -23.78
N SER A 25 19.50 -46.38 -22.44
CA SER A 25 18.26 -46.18 -21.69
C SER A 25 17.67 -44.80 -21.98
N ASP A 26 18.49 -43.76 -22.10
CA ASP A 26 18.04 -42.41 -22.45
C ASP A 26 17.39 -42.38 -23.84
N VAL A 27 18.07 -42.95 -24.83
CA VAL A 27 17.53 -43.05 -26.20
C VAL A 27 16.23 -43.86 -26.23
N PHE A 28 16.12 -44.91 -25.40
CA PHE A 28 14.92 -45.74 -25.34
C PHE A 28 13.75 -45.00 -24.65
N LEU A 29 13.99 -44.32 -23.54
CA LEU A 29 12.99 -43.55 -22.81
C LEU A 29 12.45 -42.39 -23.66
N GLU A 30 13.35 -41.66 -24.34
CA GLU A 30 13.01 -40.53 -25.20
C GLU A 30 12.22 -40.98 -26.44
N ARG A 31 12.58 -42.13 -27.03
CA ARG A 31 11.92 -42.67 -28.22
C ARG A 31 10.52 -43.24 -27.96
N PHE A 32 10.24 -43.73 -26.76
CA PHE A 32 8.97 -44.39 -26.43
C PHE A 32 8.06 -43.59 -25.48
N ASN A 33 8.47 -42.39 -25.07
CA ASN A 33 7.67 -41.46 -24.25
C ASN A 33 7.14 -42.11 -22.95
N ILE A 34 7.95 -42.94 -22.31
CA ILE A 34 7.58 -43.70 -21.11
C ILE A 34 7.71 -42.76 -19.90
N GLU A 35 6.60 -42.49 -19.20
CA GLU A 35 6.59 -41.70 -17.96
C GLU A 35 7.52 -42.30 -16.90
N GLY A 36 8.16 -41.44 -16.10
CA GLY A 36 9.21 -41.84 -15.14
C GLY A 36 8.80 -42.93 -14.14
N ASP A 37 7.51 -43.03 -13.84
CA ASP A 37 6.96 -44.02 -12.91
C ASP A 37 7.01 -45.46 -13.47
N TYR A 38 6.81 -45.64 -14.78
CA TYR A 38 6.90 -46.96 -15.43
C TYR A 38 8.32 -47.51 -15.43
N PHE A 39 9.31 -46.64 -15.54
CA PHE A 39 10.71 -47.02 -15.40
C PHE A 39 11.03 -47.53 -13.98
N ASN A 40 10.48 -46.89 -12.95
CA ASN A 40 10.61 -47.33 -11.55
C ASN A 40 9.97 -48.71 -11.31
N TYR A 41 8.84 -49.01 -11.95
CA TYR A 41 8.19 -50.33 -11.87
C TYR A 41 9.01 -51.42 -12.58
N ILE A 42 9.50 -51.16 -13.80
CA ILE A 42 10.35 -52.09 -14.55
C ILE A 42 11.65 -52.36 -13.78
N PHE A 43 12.24 -51.34 -13.17
CA PHE A 43 13.44 -51.46 -12.36
C PHE A 43 13.23 -52.28 -11.09
N SER A 44 12.14 -52.02 -10.36
CA SER A 44 11.76 -52.81 -9.18
C SER A 44 11.54 -54.28 -9.54
N PHE A 45 10.92 -54.55 -10.70
CA PHE A 45 10.75 -55.90 -11.22
C PHE A 45 12.09 -56.58 -11.53
N LEU A 46 13.03 -55.88 -12.19
CA LEU A 46 14.36 -56.42 -12.51
C LEU A 46 15.18 -56.73 -11.24
N ILE A 47 15.10 -55.89 -10.20
CA ILE A 47 15.71 -56.15 -8.88
C ILE A 47 15.15 -57.43 -8.27
N ILE A 48 13.82 -57.58 -8.25
CA ILE A 48 13.15 -58.76 -7.70
C ILE A 48 13.58 -60.02 -8.46
N VAL A 49 13.58 -59.98 -9.80
CA VAL A 49 14.02 -61.10 -10.64
C VAL A 49 15.48 -61.47 -10.37
N PHE A 50 16.36 -60.49 -10.17
CA PHE A 50 17.76 -60.73 -9.86
C PHE A 50 17.96 -61.36 -8.48
N ILE A 51 17.27 -60.85 -7.44
CA ILE A 51 17.33 -61.41 -6.08
C ILE A 51 16.78 -62.84 -6.08
N VAL A 52 15.63 -63.06 -6.72
CA VAL A 52 15.02 -64.39 -6.84
C VAL A 52 15.92 -65.33 -7.64
N GLY A 53 16.50 -64.87 -8.75
CA GLY A 53 17.46 -65.63 -9.54
C GLY A 53 18.72 -66.01 -8.76
N GLY A 54 19.24 -65.09 -7.94
CA GLY A 54 20.36 -65.33 -7.03
C GLY A 54 20.04 -66.35 -5.95
N ILE A 55 18.84 -66.28 -5.36
CA ILE A 55 18.34 -67.26 -4.39
C ILE A 55 18.20 -68.64 -5.05
N ILE A 56 17.59 -68.72 -6.24
CA ILE A 56 17.45 -69.97 -7.00
C ILE A 56 18.82 -70.57 -7.33
N PHE A 57 19.78 -69.76 -7.76
CA PHE A 57 21.14 -70.20 -8.05
C PHE A 57 21.86 -70.71 -6.79
N TYR A 58 21.73 -69.99 -5.67
CA TYR A 58 22.28 -70.41 -4.37
C TYR A 58 21.67 -71.75 -3.91
N LEU A 59 20.35 -71.90 -4.03
CA LEU A 59 19.63 -73.13 -3.67
C LEU A 59 20.01 -74.31 -4.59
N LYS A 60 20.20 -74.08 -5.91
CA LYS A 60 20.71 -75.10 -6.85
C LYS A 60 22.17 -75.47 -6.56
N SER A 61 23.00 -74.51 -6.15
CA SER A 61 24.42 -74.75 -5.82
C SER A 61 24.61 -75.69 -4.63
N LYS A 62 23.62 -75.78 -3.72
CA LYS A 62 23.61 -76.73 -2.60
C LYS A 62 23.20 -78.17 -2.98
N LYS A 63 22.65 -78.41 -4.19
CA LYS A 63 22.19 -79.75 -4.63
C LYS A 63 23.20 -80.52 -5.49
N ILE A 64 24.41 -80.01 -5.69
CA ILE A 64 25.46 -80.71 -6.43
C ILE A 64 26.24 -81.60 -5.44
N LYS A 65 26.10 -82.92 -5.58
CA LYS A 65 26.94 -83.91 -4.88
C LYS A 65 28.41 -83.78 -5.35
N PRO A 66 29.41 -83.92 -4.46
CA PRO A 66 30.81 -83.72 -4.82
C PRO A 66 31.34 -84.91 -5.63
N SER A 67 31.69 -84.69 -6.90
CA SER A 67 32.53 -85.58 -7.69
C SER A 67 33.77 -84.83 -8.16
N GLU A 68 34.93 -85.34 -7.75
CA GLU A 68 36.30 -85.02 -8.18
C GLU A 68 36.74 -83.55 -8.20
N LYS A 69 37.72 -83.26 -7.33
CA LYS A 69 38.45 -81.99 -7.24
C LYS A 69 39.14 -81.67 -8.57
N LEU A 70 38.58 -80.73 -9.33
CA LEU A 70 39.38 -79.81 -10.15
C LEU A 70 39.78 -78.63 -9.26
N GLU A 71 41.08 -78.50 -8.99
CA GLU A 71 41.66 -77.32 -8.35
C GLU A 71 41.50 -76.09 -9.26
N VAL A 72 40.36 -75.42 -9.16
CA VAL A 72 40.24 -74.02 -9.57
C VAL A 72 40.48 -73.18 -8.33
N LYS A 73 41.61 -72.45 -8.30
CA LYS A 73 41.82 -71.34 -7.35
C LYS A 73 40.69 -70.32 -7.52
N SER A 74 39.62 -70.51 -6.75
CA SER A 74 38.53 -69.56 -6.59
C SER A 74 39.10 -68.33 -5.89
N ASN A 75 39.49 -67.31 -6.66
CA ASN A 75 39.86 -66.00 -6.11
C ASN A 75 38.58 -65.36 -5.54
N THR A 76 38.34 -65.55 -4.25
CA THR A 76 37.17 -65.03 -3.51
C THR A 76 37.00 -63.52 -3.67
N ASN A 77 38.10 -62.80 -3.94
CA ASN A 77 38.12 -61.35 -4.17
C ASN A 77 37.34 -60.90 -5.44
N TYR A 78 37.28 -61.68 -6.52
CA TYR A 78 36.55 -61.27 -7.73
C TYR A 78 35.02 -61.35 -7.56
N LYS A 79 34.52 -62.30 -6.77
CA LYS A 79 33.09 -62.43 -6.47
C LYS A 79 32.58 -61.26 -5.62
N VAL A 80 33.37 -60.85 -4.63
CA VAL A 80 33.06 -59.69 -3.77
C VAL A 80 33.07 -58.39 -4.59
N VAL A 81 34.06 -58.21 -5.46
CA VAL A 81 34.13 -57.04 -6.36
C VAL A 81 32.92 -57.00 -7.30
N ASN A 82 32.51 -58.12 -7.90
CA ASN A 82 31.31 -58.15 -8.75
C ASN A 82 30.02 -57.82 -8.00
N VAL A 83 29.86 -58.28 -6.75
CA VAL A 83 28.68 -57.94 -5.94
C VAL A 83 28.65 -56.45 -5.61
N ILE A 84 29.80 -55.85 -5.25
CA ILE A 84 29.90 -54.42 -4.97
C ILE A 84 29.59 -53.59 -6.22
N LEU A 85 30.10 -54.00 -7.39
CA LEU A 85 29.80 -53.34 -8.67
C LEU A 85 28.31 -53.44 -9.02
N ILE A 86 27.67 -54.58 -8.80
CA ILE A 86 26.23 -54.71 -9.06
C ILE A 86 25.41 -53.81 -8.12
N ILE A 87 25.76 -53.78 -6.83
CA ILE A 87 25.09 -52.90 -5.85
C ILE A 87 25.28 -51.43 -6.24
N SER A 88 26.47 -51.02 -6.68
CA SER A 88 26.70 -49.65 -7.13
C SER A 88 25.93 -49.31 -8.40
N LEU A 89 25.73 -50.27 -9.31
CA LEU A 89 24.89 -50.11 -10.49
C LEU A 89 23.44 -49.81 -10.09
N PHE A 90 22.90 -50.59 -9.16
CA PHE A 90 21.53 -50.39 -8.66
C PHE A 90 21.38 -49.04 -7.94
N PHE A 91 22.39 -48.61 -7.18
CA PHE A 91 22.40 -47.28 -6.56
C PHE A 91 22.46 -46.15 -7.60
N LEU A 92 23.33 -46.26 -8.61
CA LEU A 92 23.45 -45.29 -9.71
C LEU A 92 22.15 -45.21 -10.52
N PHE A 93 21.53 -46.35 -10.79
CA PHE A 93 20.29 -46.42 -11.56
C PHE A 93 19.08 -45.94 -10.76
N GLY A 94 19.01 -46.26 -9.47
CA GLY A 94 18.00 -45.70 -8.56
C GLY A 94 18.15 -44.18 -8.39
N TYR A 95 19.38 -43.68 -8.29
CA TYR A 95 19.68 -42.25 -8.30
C TYR A 95 19.25 -41.59 -9.61
N TYR A 96 19.56 -42.21 -10.76
CA TYR A 96 19.14 -41.72 -12.08
C TYR A 96 17.61 -41.64 -12.21
N ALA A 97 16.91 -42.70 -11.79
CA ALA A 97 15.45 -42.76 -11.86
C ALA A 97 14.76 -41.72 -10.96
N PHE A 98 15.28 -41.53 -9.73
CA PHE A 98 14.83 -40.48 -8.81
C PHE A 98 15.02 -39.08 -9.39
N MET A 99 16.19 -38.81 -9.99
CA MET A 99 16.47 -37.53 -10.63
C MET A 99 15.57 -37.25 -11.83
N ASN A 100 15.17 -38.28 -12.59
CA ASN A 100 14.29 -38.12 -13.75
C ASN A 100 12.82 -37.88 -13.35
N SER A 101 12.32 -38.61 -12.34
CA SER A 101 10.99 -38.38 -11.76
C SER A 101 10.85 -36.95 -11.20
N SER A 102 11.84 -36.48 -10.44
CA SER A 102 11.86 -35.12 -9.88
C SER A 102 11.80 -34.01 -10.94
N LYS A 103 12.43 -34.22 -12.11
CA LYS A 103 12.38 -33.28 -13.24
C LYS A 103 11.01 -33.25 -13.92
N ASN A 104 10.36 -34.41 -14.07
CA ASN A 104 9.03 -34.50 -14.67
C ASN A 104 7.97 -33.81 -13.79
N ASP A 105 8.03 -34.01 -12.47
CA ASP A 105 7.14 -33.31 -11.52
C ASP A 105 7.31 -31.79 -11.59
N LEU A 106 8.56 -31.32 -11.71
CA LEU A 106 8.85 -29.89 -11.84
C LEU A 106 8.20 -29.28 -13.08
N LEU A 107 8.34 -29.95 -14.24
CA LEU A 107 7.86 -29.43 -15.53
C LEU A 107 6.35 -29.55 -15.69
N ASN A 108 5.75 -30.66 -15.24
CA ASN A 108 4.35 -30.97 -15.53
C ASN A 108 3.39 -30.49 -14.45
N LYS A 109 3.87 -30.15 -13.26
CA LYS A 109 3.03 -29.75 -12.12
C LYS A 109 3.48 -28.47 -11.45
N GLU A 110 4.71 -28.45 -10.92
CA GLU A 110 5.14 -27.36 -10.04
C GLU A 110 5.31 -26.02 -10.78
N LEU A 111 5.92 -26.02 -11.97
CA LEU A 111 6.09 -24.82 -12.79
C LEU A 111 4.75 -24.28 -13.33
N PRO A 112 3.86 -25.09 -13.94
CA PRO A 112 2.56 -24.61 -14.39
C PRO A 112 1.74 -23.95 -13.28
N GLU A 113 1.71 -24.54 -12.09
CA GLU A 113 0.99 -23.97 -10.95
C GLU A 113 1.65 -22.67 -10.45
N LEU A 114 2.99 -22.59 -10.44
CA LEU A 114 3.70 -21.34 -10.10
C LEU A 114 3.37 -20.21 -11.10
N ILE A 115 3.28 -20.54 -12.39
CA ILE A 115 2.93 -19.60 -13.46
C ILE A 115 1.49 -19.13 -13.30
N ASP A 116 0.55 -20.04 -13.06
CA ASP A 116 -0.86 -19.72 -12.88
C ASP A 116 -1.08 -18.78 -11.67
N LEU A 117 -0.43 -19.06 -10.54
CA LEU A 117 -0.45 -18.16 -9.38
C LEU A 117 0.07 -16.76 -9.73
N TYR A 118 1.14 -16.69 -10.54
CA TYR A 118 1.74 -15.42 -10.96
C TYR A 118 0.83 -14.63 -11.90
N GLU A 119 0.24 -15.29 -12.90
CA GLU A 119 -0.69 -14.66 -13.85
C GLU A 119 -1.96 -14.15 -13.16
N ASN A 120 -2.38 -14.80 -12.07
CA ASN A 120 -3.50 -14.37 -11.22
C ASN A 120 -3.11 -13.31 -10.15
N ASN A 121 -1.88 -12.77 -10.19
CA ASN A 121 -1.36 -11.78 -9.23
C ASN A 121 -1.37 -12.25 -7.75
N GLN A 122 -1.22 -13.55 -7.51
CA GLN A 122 -1.15 -14.14 -6.17
C GLN A 122 0.29 -14.08 -5.61
N VAL A 123 0.76 -12.86 -5.36
CA VAL A 123 2.17 -12.57 -5.01
C VAL A 123 2.68 -13.41 -3.83
N LEU A 124 1.86 -13.60 -2.80
CA LEU A 124 2.26 -14.32 -1.58
C LEU A 124 2.41 -15.83 -1.83
N GLU A 125 1.46 -16.41 -2.55
CA GLU A 125 1.43 -17.81 -2.91
C GLU A 125 2.58 -18.15 -3.88
N VAL A 126 2.88 -17.26 -4.83
CA VAL A 126 4.06 -17.37 -5.69
C VAL A 126 5.34 -17.36 -4.85
N TYR A 127 5.47 -16.42 -3.91
CA TYR A 127 6.64 -16.37 -3.03
C TYR A 127 6.81 -17.65 -2.20
N GLN A 128 5.74 -18.12 -1.55
CA GLN A 128 5.75 -19.33 -0.72
C GLN A 128 6.12 -20.58 -1.53
N LYS A 129 5.59 -20.72 -2.76
CA LYS A 129 5.94 -21.84 -3.63
C LYS A 129 7.36 -21.71 -4.19
N ALA A 130 7.75 -20.51 -4.61
CA ALA A 130 9.07 -20.26 -5.17
C ALA A 130 10.21 -20.52 -4.19
N ILE A 131 10.06 -20.22 -2.89
CA ILE A 131 11.10 -20.53 -1.89
C ILE A 131 11.34 -22.04 -1.77
N VAL A 132 10.26 -22.84 -1.70
CA VAL A 132 10.34 -24.31 -1.59
C VAL A 132 10.97 -24.89 -2.85
N LEU A 133 10.56 -24.39 -4.02
CA LEU A 133 11.11 -24.83 -5.30
C LEU A 133 12.58 -24.42 -5.50
N LYS A 134 13.00 -23.27 -4.97
CA LYS A 134 14.38 -22.79 -5.05
C LYS A 134 15.32 -23.63 -4.17
N GLU A 135 14.86 -24.10 -3.01
CA GLU A 135 15.63 -25.06 -2.21
C GLU A 135 15.80 -26.40 -2.92
N LYS A 136 14.77 -26.89 -3.60
CA LYS A 136 14.81 -28.16 -4.34
C LYS A 136 15.55 -28.07 -5.68
N PHE A 137 15.50 -26.92 -6.34
CA PHE A 137 16.04 -26.69 -7.70
C PHE A 137 16.79 -25.34 -7.78
N PRO A 138 17.94 -25.19 -7.09
CA PRO A 138 18.62 -23.90 -6.93
C PRO A 138 19.10 -23.27 -8.24
N ASP A 139 19.43 -24.08 -9.25
CA ASP A 139 19.96 -23.60 -10.55
C ASP A 139 18.87 -23.30 -11.59
N ASN A 140 17.58 -23.46 -11.24
CA ASN A 140 16.49 -23.25 -12.19
C ASN A 140 16.21 -21.75 -12.40
N LYS A 141 16.51 -21.27 -13.62
CA LYS A 141 16.35 -19.85 -14.00
C LYS A 141 14.89 -19.37 -14.00
N ILE A 142 13.92 -20.23 -14.26
CA ILE A 142 12.48 -19.88 -14.28
C ILE A 142 11.99 -19.62 -12.86
N ILE A 143 12.31 -20.53 -11.93
CA ILE A 143 11.99 -20.36 -10.51
C ILE A 143 12.68 -19.10 -9.96
N ALA A 144 13.96 -18.89 -10.30
CA ALA A 144 14.69 -17.69 -9.91
C ALA A 144 14.05 -16.40 -10.44
N LYS A 145 13.54 -16.41 -11.68
CA LYS A 145 12.80 -15.29 -12.25
C LYS A 145 11.54 -14.98 -11.46
N TYR A 146 10.63 -15.94 -11.29
CA TYR A 146 9.39 -15.71 -10.55
C TYR A 146 9.63 -15.29 -9.10
N PHE A 147 10.62 -15.87 -8.43
CA PHE A 147 11.06 -15.43 -7.11
C PHE A 147 11.49 -13.95 -7.12
N ASN A 148 12.30 -13.54 -8.10
CA ASN A 148 12.76 -12.15 -8.21
C ASN A 148 11.62 -11.19 -8.57
N ASP A 149 10.65 -11.62 -9.37
CA ASP A 149 9.52 -10.79 -9.81
C ASP A 149 8.54 -10.50 -8.64
N VAL A 150 8.48 -11.37 -7.62
CA VAL A 150 7.61 -11.20 -6.43
C VAL A 150 8.34 -10.77 -5.16
N THR A 151 9.66 -10.59 -5.22
CA THR A 151 10.47 -10.10 -4.09
C THR A 151 11.19 -8.82 -4.47
N ASP A 152 11.57 -8.03 -3.48
CA ASP A 152 12.33 -6.80 -3.67
C ASP A 152 13.51 -6.73 -2.71
N SER A 153 14.60 -6.12 -3.17
CA SER A 153 15.73 -5.77 -2.29
C SER A 153 15.33 -4.57 -1.43
N ILE A 154 15.71 -4.60 -0.16
CA ILE A 154 15.34 -3.57 0.81
C ILE A 154 16.55 -2.96 1.49
N SER A 155 16.37 -1.76 2.02
CA SER A 155 17.34 -1.08 2.85
C SER A 155 16.62 -0.46 4.05
N ILE A 156 17.21 -0.61 5.24
CA ILE A 156 16.67 -0.11 6.49
C ILE A 156 17.78 0.57 7.27
N GLU A 157 17.55 1.82 7.68
CA GLU A 157 18.47 2.53 8.56
C GLU A 157 17.99 2.43 10.02
N THR A 158 18.91 2.12 10.93
CA THR A 158 18.63 1.93 12.38
C THR A 158 19.55 2.77 13.27
N GLY A 159 20.13 3.84 12.69
CA GLY A 159 21.12 4.68 13.36
C GLY A 159 22.48 3.97 13.48
N THR A 160 23.06 3.99 14.69
CA THR A 160 24.38 3.39 14.97
C THR A 160 24.31 1.97 15.53
N THR A 161 23.12 1.48 15.87
CA THR A 161 22.92 0.18 16.49
C THR A 161 22.65 -0.88 15.42
N ASP A 162 23.46 -1.94 15.42
CA ASP A 162 23.27 -3.06 14.52
C ASP A 162 22.20 -4.03 15.06
N TYR A 163 21.12 -4.22 14.31
CA TYR A 163 20.04 -5.13 14.67
C TYR A 163 20.04 -6.36 13.75
N ASP A 164 19.75 -7.52 14.34
CA ASP A 164 19.31 -8.69 13.59
C ASP A 164 17.85 -8.48 13.21
N ILE A 165 17.59 -8.45 11.89
CA ILE A 165 16.28 -8.11 11.35
C ILE A 165 15.60 -9.37 10.83
N TYR A 166 14.37 -9.56 11.28
CA TYR A 166 13.48 -10.62 10.85
C TYR A 166 12.22 -10.02 10.26
N PHE A 167 11.56 -10.77 9.38
CA PHE A 167 10.21 -10.45 8.94
C PHE A 167 9.26 -11.62 9.08
N ARG A 168 7.99 -11.29 9.04
CA ARG A 168 6.91 -12.21 8.70
C ARG A 168 5.90 -11.49 7.82
N ILE A 169 5.11 -12.24 7.07
CA ILE A 169 4.04 -11.68 6.26
C ILE A 169 2.89 -11.31 7.22
N ASN A 170 2.38 -10.08 7.10
CA ASN A 170 1.28 -9.62 7.94
C ASN A 170 0.02 -10.46 7.68
N ASN A 171 -0.73 -10.82 8.74
CA ASN A 171 -1.88 -11.74 8.74
C ASN A 171 -1.60 -13.22 8.44
N ASP A 172 -0.34 -13.64 8.27
CA ASP A 172 0.03 -15.05 8.27
C ASP A 172 0.43 -15.48 9.69
N SER A 173 -0.57 -15.79 10.52
CA SER A 173 -0.37 -16.17 11.93
C SER A 173 0.38 -17.49 12.12
N LEU A 174 0.62 -18.24 11.05
CA LEU A 174 1.36 -19.51 11.04
C LEU A 174 2.82 -19.32 10.62
N SER A 175 3.21 -18.12 10.17
CA SER A 175 4.58 -17.87 9.71
C SER A 175 5.55 -17.59 10.86
N ASP A 176 6.60 -18.41 10.94
CA ASP A 176 7.77 -18.14 11.77
C ASP A 176 8.48 -16.86 11.32
N TRP A 177 9.12 -16.18 12.27
CA TRP A 177 9.99 -15.04 11.97
C TRP A 177 11.19 -15.49 11.11
N LYS A 178 11.28 -14.98 9.89
CA LYS A 178 12.37 -15.28 8.96
C LYS A 178 13.47 -14.24 9.08
N PHE A 179 14.71 -14.68 9.31
CA PHE A 179 15.87 -13.80 9.34
C PHE A 179 16.17 -13.27 7.93
N ILE A 180 16.38 -11.95 7.81
CA ILE A 180 16.68 -11.28 6.54
C ILE A 180 18.15 -10.88 6.47
N GLY A 181 18.73 -10.55 7.63
CA GLY A 181 20.09 -10.05 7.71
C GLY A 181 20.26 -9.00 8.78
N LYS A 182 21.37 -8.28 8.66
CA LYS A 182 21.74 -7.16 9.53
C LYS A 182 21.46 -5.85 8.83
N SER A 183 21.37 -4.75 9.58
CA SER A 183 20.84 -3.46 9.07
C SER A 183 21.56 -2.95 7.80
N TYR A 184 22.84 -3.28 7.61
CA TYR A 184 23.66 -2.90 6.46
C TYR A 184 23.76 -3.98 5.34
N ASN A 185 23.14 -5.14 5.51
CA ASN A 185 23.16 -6.24 4.55
C ASN A 185 21.89 -7.09 4.68
N LEU A 186 20.82 -6.64 4.00
CA LEU A 186 19.51 -7.27 4.00
C LEU A 186 19.27 -8.03 2.71
N ASP A 187 18.73 -9.24 2.84
CA ASP A 187 18.23 -10.03 1.71
C ASP A 187 16.86 -9.50 1.21
N ARG A 188 16.37 -10.08 0.12
CA ARG A 188 15.10 -9.73 -0.51
C ARG A 188 13.91 -10.21 0.32
N VAL A 189 12.83 -9.45 0.29
CA VAL A 189 11.56 -9.77 0.96
C VAL A 189 10.42 -9.78 -0.06
N PRO A 190 9.32 -10.53 0.15
CA PRO A 190 8.18 -10.49 -0.75
C PRO A 190 7.58 -9.09 -0.86
N PHE A 191 7.04 -8.74 -2.03
CA PHE A 191 6.36 -7.47 -2.25
C PHE A 191 4.97 -7.49 -1.59
N ALA A 192 4.93 -7.23 -0.29
CA ALA A 192 3.74 -7.38 0.54
C ALA A 192 3.75 -6.44 1.75
N ARG A 193 2.74 -6.56 2.62
CA ARG A 193 2.79 -5.98 3.97
C ARG A 193 3.47 -6.95 4.93
N LEU A 194 4.47 -6.46 5.63
CA LEU A 194 5.34 -7.23 6.51
C LEU A 194 5.24 -6.69 7.93
N ASP A 195 5.40 -7.57 8.90
CA ASP A 195 5.87 -7.18 10.23
C ASP A 195 7.38 -7.40 10.27
N LEU A 196 8.10 -6.44 10.82
CA LEU A 196 9.54 -6.47 11.03
C LEU A 196 9.85 -6.61 12.51
N LYS A 197 10.81 -7.47 12.85
CA LYS A 197 11.33 -7.64 14.21
C LYS A 197 12.81 -7.34 14.22
N PHE A 198 13.23 -6.50 15.16
CA PHE A 198 14.58 -6.03 15.35
C PHE A 198 15.08 -6.58 16.68
N VAL A 199 16.19 -7.31 16.66
CA VAL A 199 16.76 -7.94 17.85
C VAL A 199 18.18 -7.41 18.08
N ASN A 200 18.45 -6.93 19.28
CA ASN A 200 19.79 -6.58 19.75
C ASN A 200 19.94 -6.97 21.23
N GLY A 201 20.69 -8.05 21.49
CA GLY A 201 20.85 -8.59 22.84
C GLY A 201 19.52 -9.05 23.43
N GLU A 202 19.13 -8.46 24.56
CA GLU A 202 17.83 -8.73 25.23
C GLU A 202 16.68 -7.88 24.66
N ASN A 203 17.00 -6.81 23.93
CA ASN A 203 15.99 -5.89 23.41
C ASN A 203 15.37 -6.44 22.11
N THR A 204 14.04 -6.45 22.05
CA THR A 204 13.29 -6.86 20.86
C THR A 204 12.23 -5.82 20.51
N PHE A 205 12.29 -5.27 19.30
CA PHE A 205 11.30 -4.31 18.81
C PHE A 205 10.55 -4.87 17.62
N ILE A 206 9.25 -4.57 17.53
CA ILE A 206 8.40 -5.00 16.42
C ILE A 206 7.78 -3.77 15.77
N SER A 207 8.00 -3.61 14.47
CA SER A 207 7.26 -2.67 13.64
C SER A 207 6.30 -3.45 12.74
N ARG A 208 5.03 -3.06 12.70
CA ARG A 208 3.97 -3.86 12.06
C ARG A 208 3.45 -3.17 10.82
N TYR A 209 2.87 -3.96 9.91
CA TYR A 209 2.08 -3.46 8.78
C TYR A 209 2.87 -2.57 7.78
N ILE A 210 4.17 -2.82 7.59
CA ILE A 210 5.01 -2.05 6.67
C ILE A 210 4.95 -2.65 5.25
N HIS A 211 4.67 -1.85 4.23
CA HIS A 211 4.70 -2.31 2.85
C HIS A 211 6.11 -2.29 2.26
N THR A 212 6.53 -3.35 1.57
CA THR A 212 7.87 -3.50 0.94
C THR A 212 8.26 -2.32 0.03
N TYR A 213 7.28 -1.67 -0.59
CA TYR A 213 7.46 -0.45 -1.39
C TYR A 213 8.22 0.67 -0.65
N PHE A 214 8.02 0.84 0.66
CA PHE A 214 8.70 1.87 1.44
C PHE A 214 10.13 1.48 1.81
N LEU A 215 10.36 0.17 2.01
CA LEU A 215 11.67 -0.40 2.36
C LEU A 215 12.64 -0.41 1.16
N ARG A 216 12.15 -0.65 -0.06
CA ARG A 216 13.00 -0.69 -1.27
C ARG A 216 13.56 0.66 -1.69
N GLN A 217 12.91 1.76 -1.29
CA GLN A 217 13.40 3.11 -1.64
C GLN A 217 14.53 3.59 -0.72
N GLY A 218 14.88 2.83 0.33
CA GLY A 218 15.85 3.25 1.34
C GLY A 218 15.41 4.49 2.12
N LYS A 219 14.09 4.76 2.18
CA LYS A 219 13.53 5.98 2.79
C LYS A 219 13.14 5.81 4.27
N MET A 220 13.22 4.60 4.81
CA MET A 220 12.78 4.30 6.16
C MET A 220 13.96 4.19 7.12
N SER A 221 14.05 5.18 8.01
CA SER A 221 14.95 5.17 9.17
C SER A 221 14.13 4.93 10.44
N PHE A 222 14.52 3.94 11.22
CA PHE A 222 13.88 3.59 12.49
C PHE A 222 14.73 4.05 13.68
N VAL A 223 14.06 4.64 14.66
CA VAL A 223 14.62 5.04 15.94
C VAL A 223 13.94 4.22 17.03
N PHE A 224 14.72 3.45 17.80
CA PHE A 224 14.21 2.62 18.90
C PHE A 224 14.60 3.23 20.24
N PRO A 225 13.79 3.04 21.30
CA PRO A 225 14.18 3.47 22.63
C PRO A 225 15.35 2.61 23.14
N GLU A 226 16.11 3.12 24.11
CA GLU A 226 17.23 2.39 24.72
C GLU A 226 16.77 1.08 25.39
N THR A 227 15.56 1.08 25.95
CA THR A 227 14.92 -0.07 26.60
C THR A 227 13.41 -0.04 26.39
N ASP A 228 12.80 -1.23 26.39
CA ASP A 228 11.36 -1.45 26.40
C ASP A 228 10.79 -1.73 27.81
N LYS A 229 11.63 -1.77 28.85
CA LYS A 229 11.25 -2.14 30.22
C LYS A 229 10.30 -1.15 30.91
N ASP A 230 10.37 0.12 30.52
CA ASP A 230 9.54 1.19 31.10
C ASP A 230 8.22 1.41 30.34
N ILE A 231 7.96 0.59 29.30
CA ILE A 231 6.71 0.68 28.54
C ILE A 231 5.56 0.11 29.37
N PRO A 232 4.45 0.86 29.55
CA PRO A 232 3.28 0.34 30.25
C PRO A 232 2.73 -0.94 29.59
N GLU A 233 2.29 -1.92 30.38
CA GLU A 233 1.84 -3.25 29.91
C GLU A 233 0.67 -3.16 28.90
N ASP A 234 -0.21 -2.19 29.09
CA ASP A 234 -1.35 -1.92 28.21
C ASP A 234 -1.06 -0.93 27.08
N HIS A 235 0.21 -0.68 26.77
CA HIS A 235 0.60 0.14 25.63
C HIS A 235 1.14 -0.70 24.46
N ILE A 236 1.00 -0.16 23.25
CA ILE A 236 1.65 -0.65 22.04
C ILE A 236 2.83 0.27 21.74
N LEU A 237 4.04 -0.28 21.70
CA LEU A 237 5.27 0.45 21.34
C LEU A 237 5.36 0.64 19.82
N PHE A 238 5.60 1.89 19.41
CA PHE A 238 5.93 2.28 18.05
C PHE A 238 7.37 2.79 18.01
N ALA A 239 8.12 2.32 17.01
CA ALA A 239 9.42 2.88 16.70
C ALA A 239 9.26 4.31 16.16
N GLY A 240 10.23 5.17 16.45
CA GLY A 240 10.36 6.45 15.80
C GLY A 240 10.65 6.26 14.32
N VAL A 241 9.96 6.99 13.47
CA VAL A 241 10.10 6.95 12.01
C VAL A 241 9.86 8.33 11.44
N LYS A 242 10.47 8.62 10.29
CA LYS A 242 10.13 9.79 9.50
C LYS A 242 8.83 9.53 8.75
N ASN A 243 7.75 10.24 9.10
CA ASN A 243 6.44 10.03 8.51
C ASN A 243 5.79 11.35 8.05
N SER A 244 5.03 11.28 6.96
CA SER A 244 4.12 12.34 6.54
C SER A 244 2.77 12.12 7.22
N LEU A 245 2.02 13.20 7.47
CA LEU A 245 0.62 13.07 7.87
C LEU A 245 -0.20 12.61 6.67
N SER A 246 -1.25 11.81 6.93
CA SER A 246 -2.23 11.41 5.92
C SER A 246 -3.62 12.03 6.16
N LEU A 247 -3.70 13.02 7.06
CA LEU A 247 -4.94 13.71 7.40
C LEU A 247 -5.24 14.80 6.33
N PRO A 248 -6.46 14.85 5.79
CA PRO A 248 -6.82 15.80 4.75
C PRO A 248 -6.53 17.23 5.17
N GLY A 249 -5.77 17.95 4.34
CA GLY A 249 -5.42 19.34 4.60
C GLY A 249 -4.17 19.53 5.46
N LEU A 250 -3.59 18.46 6.02
CA LEU A 250 -2.29 18.46 6.71
C LEU A 250 -1.25 17.58 6.03
N ASP A 251 -1.67 16.77 5.05
CA ASP A 251 -0.87 15.79 4.34
C ASP A 251 0.14 16.40 3.33
N HIS A 252 0.01 17.69 3.08
CA HIS A 252 0.97 18.52 2.34
C HIS A 252 2.19 18.95 3.16
N LEU A 253 2.16 18.76 4.50
CA LEU A 253 3.26 19.16 5.37
C LEU A 253 4.49 18.25 5.18
N ASP A 254 5.67 18.82 5.38
CA ASP A 254 6.92 18.06 5.28
C ASP A 254 6.92 16.88 6.27
N PRO A 255 7.45 15.70 5.86
CA PRO A 255 7.54 14.56 6.75
C PRO A 255 8.46 14.86 7.94
N VAL A 256 8.02 14.48 9.14
CA VAL A 256 8.75 14.71 10.39
C VAL A 256 9.25 13.39 10.98
N THR A 257 10.47 13.42 11.54
CA THR A 257 11.01 12.30 12.32
C THR A 257 10.39 12.31 13.71
N MET A 258 9.54 11.32 14.00
CA MET A 258 9.03 11.09 15.35
C MET A 258 10.04 10.31 16.19
N ASN A 259 10.09 10.63 17.49
CA ASN A 259 10.74 9.77 18.48
C ASN A 259 9.88 8.52 18.76
N PRO A 260 10.48 7.42 19.26
CA PRO A 260 9.71 6.27 19.72
C PRO A 260 8.72 6.68 20.80
N TYR A 261 7.57 6.02 20.81
CA TYR A 261 6.51 6.27 21.79
C TYR A 261 5.66 5.01 21.94
N SER A 262 4.92 4.90 23.03
CA SER A 262 3.90 3.87 23.16
C SER A 262 2.54 4.48 23.43
N ILE A 263 1.49 3.89 22.87
CA ILE A 263 0.10 4.38 22.99
C ILE A 263 -0.76 3.34 23.67
N SER A 264 -1.66 3.78 24.56
CA SER A 264 -2.58 2.88 25.26
C SER A 264 -3.45 2.08 24.27
N LYS A 265 -3.60 0.78 24.52
CA LYS A 265 -4.54 -0.10 23.81
C LYS A 265 -5.99 0.38 23.95
N PHE A 266 -6.31 1.03 25.07
CA PHE A 266 -7.67 1.40 25.45
C PHE A 266 -7.84 2.91 25.68
N GLU A 267 -9.05 3.40 25.47
CA GLU A 267 -9.51 4.71 25.95
C GLU A 267 -9.52 4.72 27.49
N VAL A 268 -9.36 5.89 28.10
CA VAL A 268 -9.45 5.99 29.57
C VAL A 268 -10.88 5.72 30.02
N THR A 269 -11.03 4.88 31.03
CA THR A 269 -12.34 4.49 31.55
C THR A 269 -12.92 5.49 32.54
N ASN A 270 -14.24 5.45 32.73
CA ASN A 270 -14.92 6.19 33.80
C ASN A 270 -14.34 5.86 35.18
N GLN A 271 -14.03 4.58 35.44
CA GLN A 271 -13.46 4.15 36.72
C GLN A 271 -12.09 4.80 36.99
N GLU A 272 -11.18 4.78 36.03
CA GLU A 272 -9.86 5.39 36.20
C GLU A 272 -9.96 6.91 36.37
N TYR A 273 -10.87 7.56 35.63
CA TYR A 273 -11.09 9.00 35.76
C TYR A 273 -11.72 9.36 37.12
N TYR A 274 -12.61 8.50 37.64
CA TYR A 274 -13.20 8.67 38.98
C TYR A 274 -12.13 8.63 40.07
N GLU A 275 -11.15 7.74 39.95
CA GLU A 275 -10.02 7.67 40.88
C GLU A 275 -9.16 8.94 40.83
N PHE A 276 -8.94 9.51 39.64
CA PHE A 276 -8.28 10.80 39.49
C PHE A 276 -9.03 11.92 40.21
N LEU A 277 -10.34 12.06 39.97
CA LEU A 277 -11.17 13.10 40.61
C LEU A 277 -11.14 13.05 42.13
N ASN A 278 -11.09 11.84 42.70
CA ASN A 278 -11.08 11.60 44.14
C ASN A 278 -9.68 11.64 44.77
N SER A 279 -8.63 11.83 43.97
CA SER A 279 -7.25 11.94 44.43
C SER A 279 -6.85 13.38 44.76
N ASP A 280 -5.78 13.55 45.55
CA ASP A 280 -5.18 14.86 45.78
C ASP A 280 -4.56 15.46 44.51
N ALA A 281 -4.25 14.63 43.51
CA ALA A 281 -3.69 15.08 42.23
C ALA A 281 -4.64 15.97 41.44
N TYR A 282 -5.97 15.79 41.58
CA TYR A 282 -6.95 16.70 40.97
C TYR A 282 -6.87 18.11 41.58
N LYS A 283 -6.52 18.19 42.87
CA LYS A 283 -6.38 19.46 43.61
C LYS A 283 -5.05 20.15 43.34
N ASP A 284 -4.01 19.38 43.03
CA ASP A 284 -2.66 19.91 42.75
C ASP A 284 -2.61 20.71 41.44
N SER A 285 -2.27 22.00 41.55
CA SER A 285 -2.11 22.91 40.41
C SER A 285 -1.02 22.48 39.43
N ASN A 286 -0.03 21.71 39.87
CA ASN A 286 1.09 21.26 39.02
C ASN A 286 0.68 20.28 37.91
N ASN A 287 -0.47 19.61 38.08
CA ASN A 287 -1.01 18.71 37.05
C ASN A 287 -1.76 19.46 35.95
N TRP A 288 -2.11 20.73 36.18
CA TRP A 288 -2.86 21.52 35.23
C TRP A 288 -1.94 22.48 34.46
N PRO A 289 -2.30 22.87 33.23
CA PRO A 289 -1.46 23.71 32.38
C PRO A 289 -1.60 25.21 32.75
N PHE A 290 -1.42 25.56 34.03
CA PHE A 290 -1.55 26.95 34.50
C PHE A 290 -0.26 27.77 34.30
N PRO A 291 -0.39 29.09 34.04
CA PRO A 291 -1.65 29.80 33.77
C PRO A 291 -2.24 29.41 32.40
N ILE A 292 -3.56 29.19 32.35
CA ILE A 292 -4.25 28.94 31.07
C ILE A 292 -4.47 30.29 30.41
N VAL A 293 -3.85 30.49 29.24
CA VAL A 293 -4.01 31.70 28.43
C VAL A 293 -4.66 31.34 27.10
N ILE A 294 -5.89 31.78 26.89
CA ILE A 294 -6.63 31.64 25.62
C ILE A 294 -7.05 33.04 25.17
N ASP A 295 -6.79 33.41 23.91
CA ASP A 295 -7.15 34.71 23.35
C ASP A 295 -6.73 35.90 24.23
N LYS A 296 -5.55 35.81 24.86
CA LYS A 296 -4.99 36.80 25.81
C LYS A 296 -5.78 36.96 27.12
N LYS A 297 -6.77 36.10 27.38
CA LYS A 297 -7.43 35.97 28.69
C LYS A 297 -6.74 34.91 29.51
N THR A 298 -6.38 35.27 30.74
CA THR A 298 -5.77 34.36 31.71
C THR A 298 -6.84 33.79 32.63
N PHE A 299 -6.82 32.49 32.85
CA PHE A 299 -7.71 31.79 33.79
C PHE A 299 -6.91 31.20 34.95
N THR A 300 -7.46 31.31 36.15
CA THR A 300 -6.93 30.70 37.39
C THR A 300 -7.50 29.29 37.60
N LEU A 301 -6.86 28.50 38.47
CA LEU A 301 -7.34 27.16 38.86
C LEU A 301 -8.79 27.18 39.35
N SER A 302 -9.15 28.18 40.15
CA SER A 302 -10.50 28.30 40.72
C SER A 302 -11.56 28.61 39.65
N GLU A 303 -11.26 29.51 38.70
CA GLU A 303 -12.19 29.86 37.62
C GLU A 303 -12.41 28.70 36.65
N VAL A 304 -11.38 27.90 36.40
CA VAL A 304 -11.45 26.75 35.52
C VAL A 304 -12.22 25.61 36.19
N LYS A 305 -11.97 25.36 37.47
CA LYS A 305 -12.73 24.37 38.24
C LYS A 305 -14.20 24.72 38.42
N SER A 306 -14.57 26.00 38.46
CA SER A 306 -16.00 26.37 38.48
C SER A 306 -16.70 26.13 37.14
N ILE A 307 -15.95 25.91 36.05
CA ILE A 307 -16.48 25.50 34.75
C ILE A 307 -16.57 23.97 34.67
N PHE A 308 -15.64 23.24 35.29
CA PHE A 308 -15.55 21.78 35.24
C PHE A 308 -16.47 21.08 36.25
N ILE A 309 -17.76 21.35 36.07
CA ILE A 309 -18.85 20.77 36.83
C ILE A 309 -19.73 19.87 35.96
N ASP A 310 -20.31 18.87 36.60
CA ASP A 310 -21.26 17.92 36.04
C ASP A 310 -22.68 18.53 35.90
N GLU A 311 -23.66 17.71 35.50
CA GLU A 311 -25.03 18.17 35.26
C GLU A 311 -25.68 18.84 36.49
N TYR A 312 -25.26 18.45 37.71
CA TYR A 312 -25.83 18.90 38.98
C TYR A 312 -24.90 19.83 39.79
N GLY A 313 -23.79 20.26 39.20
CA GLY A 313 -22.87 21.22 39.79
C GLY A 313 -21.77 20.62 40.68
N ALA A 314 -21.63 19.29 40.74
CA ALA A 314 -20.47 18.66 41.38
C ALA A 314 -19.26 18.65 40.43
N GLN A 315 -18.04 18.50 40.95
CA GLN A 315 -16.85 18.44 40.10
C GLN A 315 -16.83 17.13 39.30
N GLY A 316 -16.60 17.21 37.99
CA GLY A 316 -16.51 16.04 37.13
C GLY A 316 -16.92 16.31 35.68
N PRO A 317 -16.87 15.26 34.84
CA PRO A 317 -17.30 15.32 33.45
C PRO A 317 -18.75 15.79 33.27
N SER A 318 -19.05 16.40 32.13
CA SER A 318 -20.33 17.08 31.89
C SER A 318 -21.57 16.16 31.91
N ASN A 319 -21.38 14.86 31.66
CA ASN A 319 -22.44 13.85 31.61
C ASN A 319 -22.52 12.99 32.89
N TRP A 320 -21.80 13.36 33.94
CA TRP A 320 -21.85 12.70 35.23
C TRP A 320 -22.91 13.33 36.14
N ASN A 321 -23.27 12.59 37.20
CA ASN A 321 -24.28 13.00 38.16
C ASN A 321 -23.75 12.93 39.58
N TYR A 322 -23.79 14.05 40.29
CA TYR A 322 -23.34 14.18 41.67
C TYR A 322 -21.91 13.66 41.89
N GLY A 323 -21.01 13.94 40.93
CA GLY A 323 -19.61 13.52 40.95
C GLY A 323 -19.38 12.03 40.64
N ASN A 324 -20.39 11.33 40.11
CA ASN A 324 -20.32 9.92 39.78
C ASN A 324 -20.67 9.65 38.30
N PHE A 325 -20.00 8.68 37.70
CA PHE A 325 -20.33 8.19 36.36
C PHE A 325 -21.67 7.44 36.36
N PRO A 326 -22.33 7.31 35.20
CA PRO A 326 -23.60 6.58 35.09
C PRO A 326 -23.50 5.12 35.56
N ASP A 327 -24.55 4.62 36.22
CA ASP A 327 -24.59 3.26 36.75
C ASP A 327 -24.29 2.21 35.67
N GLY A 328 -23.42 1.25 35.99
CA GLY A 328 -23.00 0.19 35.09
C GLY A 328 -21.97 0.61 34.02
N GLN A 329 -21.54 1.88 33.98
CA GLN A 329 -20.62 2.38 32.97
C GLN A 329 -19.15 2.51 33.42
N LYS A 330 -18.76 1.80 34.49
CA LYS A 330 -17.37 1.84 35.00
C LYS A 330 -16.31 1.48 33.93
N ASP A 331 -16.64 0.54 33.04
CA ASP A 331 -15.77 0.01 31.98
C ASP A 331 -16.10 0.63 30.60
N PHE A 332 -16.72 1.81 30.60
CA PHE A 332 -16.94 2.61 29.39
C PHE A 332 -15.95 3.77 29.39
N PRO A 333 -15.60 4.33 28.22
CA PRO A 333 -14.70 5.45 28.17
C PRO A 333 -15.28 6.66 28.91
N VAL A 334 -14.42 7.41 29.58
CA VAL A 334 -14.79 8.73 30.08
C VAL A 334 -15.08 9.65 28.90
N THR A 335 -16.18 10.38 29.01
CA THR A 335 -16.64 11.33 28.00
C THR A 335 -17.04 12.65 28.65
N GLY A 336 -17.32 13.69 27.87
CA GLY A 336 -17.79 14.96 28.42
C GLY A 336 -16.70 15.76 29.14
N ILE A 337 -15.45 15.60 28.70
CA ILE A 337 -14.28 16.28 29.28
C ILE A 337 -13.64 17.24 28.28
N SER A 338 -13.11 18.33 28.82
CA SER A 338 -12.37 19.34 28.08
C SER A 338 -10.92 18.91 27.83
N TRP A 339 -10.22 19.63 26.95
CA TRP A 339 -8.79 19.41 26.72
C TRP A 339 -7.94 19.62 28.00
N PHE A 340 -8.36 20.55 28.87
CA PHE A 340 -7.65 20.83 30.12
C PHE A 340 -7.80 19.69 31.14
N GLU A 341 -8.99 19.12 31.24
CA GLU A 341 -9.28 17.94 32.05
C GLU A 341 -8.50 16.72 31.54
N ALA A 342 -8.45 16.54 30.21
CA ALA A 342 -7.65 15.54 29.53
C ALA A 342 -6.15 15.68 29.85
N TYR A 343 -5.62 16.89 29.73
CA TYR A 343 -4.22 17.20 30.06
C TYR A 343 -3.91 16.88 31.52
N ALA A 344 -4.76 17.30 32.45
CA ALA A 344 -4.54 17.09 33.87
C ALA A 344 -4.54 15.60 34.25
N TYR A 345 -5.46 14.83 33.67
CA TYR A 345 -5.45 13.38 33.82
C TYR A 345 -4.16 12.75 33.26
N SER A 346 -3.69 13.21 32.09
CA SER A 346 -2.44 12.69 31.52
C SER A 346 -1.24 12.91 32.45
N LYS A 347 -1.16 14.07 33.12
CA LYS A 347 -0.11 14.39 34.10
C LYS A 347 -0.21 13.55 35.36
N TYR A 348 -1.43 13.34 35.86
CA TYR A 348 -1.68 12.44 36.99
C TYR A 348 -1.13 11.03 36.74
N LYS A 349 -1.26 10.50 35.52
CA LYS A 349 -0.73 9.18 35.15
C LYS A 349 0.77 9.17 34.84
N GLY A 350 1.44 10.33 34.85
CA GLY A 350 2.84 10.45 34.39
C GLY A 350 3.00 10.24 32.88
N LEU A 351 1.94 10.44 32.11
CA LEU A 351 1.85 10.22 30.68
C LEU A 351 1.59 11.57 29.96
N SER A 352 1.22 11.50 28.68
CA SER A 352 0.83 12.67 27.88
C SER A 352 -0.32 12.36 26.94
N LEU A 353 -1.00 13.40 26.46
CA LEU A 353 -1.88 13.29 25.30
C LEU A 353 -1.04 12.98 24.05
N PRO A 354 -1.55 12.14 23.12
CA PRO A 354 -0.90 11.94 21.82
C PRO A 354 -0.76 13.28 21.08
N ASN A 355 0.31 13.44 20.32
CA ASN A 355 0.30 14.42 19.22
C ASN A 355 -0.32 13.81 17.95
N ILE A 356 -0.62 14.65 16.96
CA ILE A 356 -1.30 14.23 15.73
C ILE A 356 -0.52 13.15 14.98
N TYR A 357 0.81 13.25 14.89
CA TYR A 357 1.63 12.25 14.21
C TYR A 357 1.60 10.90 14.93
N GLN A 358 1.68 10.91 16.25
CA GLN A 358 1.60 9.69 17.07
C GLN A 358 0.24 9.00 16.93
N TRP A 359 -0.83 9.80 16.92
CA TRP A 359 -2.18 9.28 16.76
C TRP A 359 -2.40 8.74 15.34
N GLU A 360 -2.03 9.48 14.30
CA GLU A 360 -2.22 9.08 12.89
C GLU A 360 -1.44 7.80 12.54
N ASN A 361 -0.19 7.69 13.03
CA ASN A 361 0.62 6.48 12.87
C ASN A 361 -0.04 5.27 13.57
N ALA A 362 -0.61 5.47 14.76
CA ALA A 362 -1.37 4.43 15.46
C ALA A 362 -2.72 4.12 14.80
N ALA A 363 -3.31 5.08 14.07
CA ALA A 363 -4.62 5.00 13.43
C ALA A 363 -4.62 4.21 12.13
N ASN A 364 -3.50 4.22 11.38
CA ASN A 364 -3.39 3.55 10.07
C ASN A 364 -4.56 3.91 9.13
N LEU A 365 -4.72 5.21 8.87
CA LEU A 365 -5.87 5.76 8.11
C LEU A 365 -6.00 5.13 6.72
N SER A 366 -4.90 4.84 6.04
CA SER A 366 -4.89 4.18 4.72
C SER A 366 -5.51 2.77 4.71
N GLY A 367 -5.52 2.07 5.85
CA GLY A 367 -6.10 0.74 6.04
C GLY A 367 -7.45 0.73 6.76
N SER A 368 -8.05 1.91 6.99
CA SER A 368 -9.18 2.10 7.91
C SER A 368 -10.52 1.51 7.45
N THR A 369 -10.71 1.20 6.17
CA THR A 369 -12.03 0.82 5.62
C THR A 369 -12.68 -0.36 6.35
N ASN A 370 -11.92 -1.39 6.70
CA ASN A 370 -12.46 -2.54 7.44
C ASN A 370 -12.60 -2.26 8.94
N LEU A 371 -11.84 -1.31 9.49
CA LEU A 371 -11.97 -0.87 10.87
C LEU A 371 -13.27 -0.07 11.06
N ILE A 372 -13.52 0.93 10.20
CA ILE A 372 -14.70 1.81 10.26
C ILE A 372 -16.00 1.00 10.24
N LYS A 373 -16.09 -0.07 9.44
CA LYS A 373 -17.31 -0.92 9.33
C LYS A 373 -17.71 -1.63 10.63
N ARG A 374 -16.75 -1.90 11.51
CA ARG A 374 -16.94 -2.58 12.80
C ARG A 374 -16.76 -1.65 14.00
N SER A 375 -16.64 -0.35 13.73
CA SER A 375 -16.49 0.72 14.71
C SER A 375 -17.84 1.26 15.19
N ASN A 376 -17.81 2.01 16.29
CA ASN A 376 -19.03 2.46 16.98
C ASN A 376 -19.66 3.75 16.42
N PHE A 377 -19.59 4.03 15.12
CA PHE A 377 -20.15 5.26 14.53
C PHE A 377 -21.68 5.24 14.36
N SER A 378 -22.27 6.45 14.33
CA SER A 378 -23.69 6.69 14.08
C SER A 378 -24.62 5.81 14.94
N LYS A 379 -24.28 5.68 16.23
CA LYS A 379 -25.02 4.92 17.25
C LYS A 379 -25.62 5.86 18.30
N GLU A 380 -26.47 5.29 19.14
CA GLU A 380 -27.12 6.00 20.25
C GLU A 380 -26.37 5.84 21.58
N GLN A 381 -25.35 4.99 21.65
CA GLN A 381 -24.63 4.68 22.89
C GLN A 381 -23.15 4.35 22.67
N LEU A 382 -22.37 4.60 23.71
CA LEU A 382 -20.99 4.14 23.84
C LEU A 382 -20.93 2.60 23.93
N ILE A 383 -19.76 2.06 23.65
CA ILE A 383 -19.42 0.66 23.93
C ILE A 383 -18.28 0.58 24.96
N ARG A 384 -18.12 -0.60 25.57
CA ARG A 384 -17.04 -0.86 26.52
C ARG A 384 -15.67 -0.63 25.89
N TYR A 385 -14.69 -0.24 26.71
CA TYR A 385 -13.33 0.08 26.26
C TYR A 385 -12.59 -1.11 25.60
N ASP A 386 -12.99 -2.35 25.93
CA ASP A 386 -12.33 -3.61 25.58
C ASP A 386 -13.05 -4.39 24.45
N ASN A 387 -13.92 -3.74 23.67
CA ASN A 387 -14.67 -4.41 22.62
C ASN A 387 -13.76 -4.88 21.46
N GLN A 388 -13.51 -6.20 21.41
CA GLN A 388 -12.63 -6.85 20.43
C GLN A 388 -13.00 -6.59 18.97
N GLU A 389 -14.27 -6.33 18.66
CA GLU A 389 -14.72 -6.06 17.29
C GLU A 389 -14.05 -4.79 16.73
N THR A 390 -13.69 -3.84 17.58
CA THR A 390 -13.11 -2.55 17.17
C THR A 390 -11.59 -2.54 17.08
N MET A 391 -10.93 -3.65 17.40
CA MET A 391 -9.47 -3.70 17.51
C MET A 391 -8.80 -3.51 16.15
N ASN A 392 -7.94 -2.49 15.99
CA ASN A 392 -7.20 -2.24 14.75
C ASN A 392 -6.06 -3.25 14.53
N VAL A 393 -5.33 -3.09 13.41
CA VAL A 393 -4.22 -4.01 13.03
C VAL A 393 -3.06 -4.05 14.02
N PHE A 394 -2.96 -3.08 14.92
CA PHE A 394 -1.91 -2.99 15.93
C PHE A 394 -2.34 -3.50 17.31
N GLY A 395 -3.63 -3.83 17.49
CA GLY A 395 -4.18 -4.25 18.77
C GLY A 395 -4.75 -3.10 19.61
N ILE A 396 -5.04 -1.95 19.00
CA ILE A 396 -5.63 -0.77 19.65
C ILE A 396 -7.15 -0.79 19.45
N TYR A 397 -7.89 -0.61 20.53
CA TYR A 397 -9.35 -0.73 20.58
C TYR A 397 -9.99 0.65 20.44
N ASN A 398 -11.19 0.70 19.86
CA ASN A 398 -12.07 1.88 19.82
C ASN A 398 -11.47 3.15 19.21
N LEU A 399 -10.33 3.07 18.52
CA LEU A 399 -9.65 4.24 17.96
C LEU A 399 -10.52 5.00 16.93
N ALA A 400 -11.46 4.28 16.32
CA ALA A 400 -12.44 4.78 15.37
C ALA A 400 -13.84 4.74 16.00
N GLY A 401 -14.42 5.91 16.26
CA GLY A 401 -15.86 6.11 16.42
C GLY A 401 -16.47 5.85 17.78
N ASN A 402 -15.73 5.52 18.84
CA ASN A 402 -16.33 5.42 20.17
C ASN A 402 -16.33 6.79 20.87
N VAL A 403 -15.14 7.35 21.15
CA VAL A 403 -14.97 8.75 21.55
C VAL A 403 -13.97 9.46 20.65
N ARG A 404 -14.15 10.77 20.48
CA ARG A 404 -13.11 11.63 19.93
C ARG A 404 -12.00 11.79 20.95
N GLU A 405 -10.75 11.67 20.54
CA GLU A 405 -9.61 11.70 21.45
C GLU A 405 -8.89 13.06 21.37
N TRP A 406 -8.71 13.73 22.52
CA TRP A 406 -7.97 14.99 22.58
C TRP A 406 -6.48 14.81 22.29
N MET A 407 -5.95 15.61 21.36
CA MET A 407 -4.53 15.67 21.03
C MET A 407 -3.83 16.80 21.80
N SER A 408 -2.50 16.71 21.95
CA SER A 408 -1.70 17.79 22.54
C SER A 408 -1.68 19.07 21.68
N ASN A 409 -1.84 18.93 20.37
CA ASN A 409 -1.64 20.01 19.40
C ASN A 409 -2.77 21.06 19.40
N PRO A 410 -2.43 22.37 19.43
CA PRO A 410 -3.37 23.44 19.09
C PRO A 410 -3.65 23.48 17.59
N ASN A 411 -4.83 23.99 17.22
CA ASN A 411 -5.14 24.25 15.81
C ASN A 411 -4.28 25.42 15.26
N ASN A 412 -4.07 26.44 16.10
CA ASN A 412 -3.33 27.65 15.75
C ASN A 412 -2.78 28.34 17.01
N ASP A 413 -2.07 29.45 16.82
CA ASP A 413 -1.41 30.20 17.89
C ASP A 413 -2.34 30.75 18.99
N SER A 414 -3.65 30.88 18.72
CA SER A 414 -4.63 31.28 19.74
C SER A 414 -4.76 30.25 20.86
N LYS A 415 -4.44 28.98 20.56
CA LYS A 415 -4.63 27.80 21.41
C LYS A 415 -6.07 27.61 21.89
N LYS A 416 -7.03 28.36 21.33
CA LYS A 416 -8.46 28.26 21.62
C LYS A 416 -8.99 26.90 21.20
N ASN A 417 -8.67 26.49 19.98
CA ASN A 417 -9.05 25.18 19.47
C ASN A 417 -7.88 24.20 19.56
N ARG A 418 -8.19 22.94 19.86
CA ARG A 418 -7.24 21.82 19.95
C ARG A 418 -7.69 20.72 19.00
N ALA A 419 -6.73 20.00 18.43
CA ALA A 419 -7.04 18.85 17.59
C ALA A 419 -7.73 17.76 18.44
N ILE A 420 -8.76 17.13 17.87
CA ILE A 420 -9.52 16.06 18.51
C ILE A 420 -9.94 15.07 17.41
N LEU A 421 -9.45 13.84 17.47
CA LEU A 421 -9.46 12.92 16.32
C LEU A 421 -10.23 11.63 16.59
N GLY A 422 -10.45 10.82 15.56
CA GLY A 422 -11.05 9.48 15.67
C GLY A 422 -12.56 9.42 15.48
N GLY A 423 -13.25 10.53 15.71
CA GLY A 423 -14.72 10.58 15.73
C GLY A 423 -15.33 9.83 16.92
N CYS A 424 -16.58 10.12 17.24
CA CYS A 424 -17.32 9.45 18.32
C CYS A 424 -18.58 8.74 17.82
N PHE A 425 -19.31 8.13 18.76
CA PHE A 425 -20.49 7.35 18.45
C PHE A 425 -21.63 8.15 17.82
N LEU A 426 -21.62 9.47 17.99
CA LEU A 426 -22.58 10.40 17.37
C LEU A 426 -22.14 10.87 15.99
N ASP A 427 -20.88 10.66 15.63
CA ASP A 427 -20.33 11.11 14.37
C ASP A 427 -20.63 10.14 13.25
N GLU A 428 -20.55 10.66 12.04
CA GLU A 428 -20.55 9.88 10.84
C GLU A 428 -19.21 9.14 10.66
N THR A 429 -19.31 7.98 10.03
CA THR A 429 -18.17 7.09 9.71
C THR A 429 -16.95 7.74 9.05
N TYR A 430 -17.11 8.83 8.29
CA TYR A 430 -15.98 9.51 7.63
C TYR A 430 -15.12 10.32 8.60
N SER A 431 -15.66 10.72 9.76
CA SER A 431 -14.94 11.54 10.76
C SER A 431 -13.70 10.86 11.35
N TYR A 432 -13.50 9.55 11.12
CA TYR A 432 -12.26 8.85 11.50
C TYR A 432 -11.04 9.37 10.74
N ASN A 433 -11.20 9.64 9.44
CA ASN A 433 -10.10 9.99 8.55
C ASN A 433 -9.92 11.50 8.41
N ASP A 434 -10.85 12.30 8.93
CA ASP A 434 -10.80 13.75 8.83
C ASP A 434 -9.99 14.37 9.97
N TYR A 435 -9.26 15.44 9.66
CA TYR A 435 -8.76 16.31 10.71
C TYR A 435 -9.93 17.08 11.32
N TYR A 436 -10.03 17.04 12.65
CA TYR A 436 -11.03 17.80 13.38
C TYR A 436 -10.39 18.52 14.57
N SER A 437 -10.95 19.70 14.89
CA SER A 437 -10.51 20.50 16.02
C SER A 437 -11.69 21.18 16.68
N GLN A 438 -11.61 21.38 17.98
CA GLN A 438 -12.70 21.92 18.78
C GLN A 438 -12.17 22.88 19.86
N ASP A 439 -13.02 23.79 20.34
CA ASP A 439 -12.69 24.66 21.48
C ASP A 439 -12.18 23.83 22.67
N ALA A 440 -11.06 24.23 23.26
CA ALA A 440 -10.39 23.52 24.33
C ALA A 440 -11.23 23.39 25.61
N PHE A 441 -12.27 24.24 25.78
CA PHE A 441 -13.26 24.14 26.85
C PHE A 441 -14.50 23.30 26.48
N ASP A 442 -14.62 22.83 25.24
CA ASP A 442 -15.76 22.02 24.81
C ASP A 442 -15.79 20.69 25.56
N ARG A 443 -16.96 20.39 26.13
CA ARG A 443 -17.22 19.18 26.93
C ARG A 443 -18.36 18.37 26.34
N SER A 444 -18.43 18.32 25.01
CA SER A 444 -19.42 17.50 24.32
C SER A 444 -19.28 16.03 24.74
N ILE A 445 -20.40 15.32 24.82
CA ILE A 445 -20.47 13.91 25.29
C ILE A 445 -19.73 12.92 24.39
N GLY A 446 -19.26 13.34 23.22
CA GLY A 446 -18.39 12.56 22.35
C GLY A 446 -16.90 12.73 22.64
N ASN A 447 -16.49 13.67 23.50
CA ASN A 447 -15.08 13.99 23.73
C ASN A 447 -14.52 13.17 24.89
N GLY A 448 -13.48 12.40 24.62
CA GLY A 448 -12.76 11.57 25.58
C GLY A 448 -11.25 11.64 25.36
N ILE A 449 -10.53 10.62 25.85
CA ILE A 449 -9.05 10.63 25.88
C ILE A 449 -8.42 9.24 25.74
N ARG A 450 -7.22 9.27 25.16
CA ARG A 450 -6.24 8.19 25.17
C ARG A 450 -4.87 8.78 25.50
N LEU A 451 -4.00 7.97 26.09
CA LEU A 451 -2.69 8.42 26.56
C LEU A 451 -1.54 7.75 25.79
N VAL A 452 -0.42 8.47 25.73
CA VAL A 452 0.87 7.98 25.24
C VAL A 452 1.94 8.11 26.31
N TYR A 453 2.87 7.17 26.30
CA TYR A 453 4.15 7.25 27.01
C TYR A 453 5.25 7.60 26.01
N ASN A 454 6.05 8.59 26.35
CA ASN A 454 7.22 9.00 25.57
C ASN A 454 8.47 8.61 26.37
N PRO A 455 9.26 7.62 25.92
CA PRO A 455 10.55 7.30 26.52
C PRO A 455 11.48 8.53 26.59
N ASP A 456 11.42 9.38 25.57
CA ASP A 456 12.13 10.66 25.54
C ASP A 456 11.31 11.78 26.18
N LYS A 457 11.90 12.47 27.18
CA LYS A 457 11.17 13.41 28.06
C LYS A 457 10.67 14.70 27.38
N ASN A 458 11.04 14.98 26.14
CA ASN A 458 10.61 16.18 25.38
C ASN A 458 10.33 15.83 23.91
N PRO A 459 9.13 15.34 23.57
CA PRO A 459 8.72 15.24 22.16
C PRO A 459 8.50 16.65 21.59
N GLU A 460 9.36 17.06 20.64
CA GLU A 460 9.38 18.41 20.04
C GLU A 460 8.01 18.81 19.45
N LEU A 461 7.22 17.84 18.99
CA LEU A 461 5.99 18.04 18.22
C LEU A 461 4.73 18.35 19.03
N ASN A 462 4.77 18.21 20.37
CA ASN A 462 3.56 18.33 21.20
C ASN A 462 2.97 19.75 21.26
N ASN A 463 3.75 20.77 20.88
CA ASN A 463 3.33 22.17 20.94
C ASN A 463 3.16 22.81 19.56
N GLU A 464 3.44 22.08 18.47
CA GLU A 464 3.26 22.59 17.12
C GLU A 464 1.77 22.74 16.80
N SER A 465 1.45 23.86 16.16
CA SER A 465 0.10 24.19 15.72
C SER A 465 -0.19 23.50 14.39
N PHE A 466 -1.24 22.70 14.33
CA PHE A 466 -1.72 22.07 13.10
C PHE A 466 -3.19 22.37 12.94
N GLY A 467 -3.57 23.06 11.87
CA GLY A 467 -4.96 23.42 11.59
C GLY A 467 -5.24 23.34 10.11
N VAL A 468 -6.46 22.91 9.78
CA VAL A 468 -6.96 22.92 8.40
C VAL A 468 -7.96 24.06 8.27
N ASP A 469 -7.61 25.07 7.48
CA ASP A 469 -8.53 26.13 7.06
C ASP A 469 -9.47 25.55 5.99
N VAL A 470 -10.56 24.89 6.42
CA VAL A 470 -11.60 24.42 5.51
C VAL A 470 -12.21 25.62 4.78
N ARG A 471 -12.24 25.55 3.45
CA ARG A 471 -12.81 26.61 2.61
C ARG A 471 -14.28 26.32 2.31
N ASP A 472 -15.12 27.32 2.53
CA ASP A 472 -16.52 27.28 2.07
C ASP A 472 -16.60 27.69 0.59
N PHE A 473 -16.34 26.75 -0.31
CA PHE A 473 -16.33 27.03 -1.75
C PHE A 473 -17.71 27.43 -2.30
N LEU A 474 -18.80 26.97 -1.66
CA LEU A 474 -20.16 27.23 -2.12
C LEU A 474 -20.54 28.69 -1.92
N ASN A 475 -20.12 29.28 -0.79
CA ASN A 475 -20.40 30.67 -0.44
C ASN A 475 -19.25 31.64 -0.77
N THR A 476 -18.14 31.17 -1.33
CA THR A 476 -17.06 32.04 -1.80
C THR A 476 -17.53 32.85 -3.03
N GLU A 477 -17.28 34.16 -3.02
CA GLU A 477 -17.61 35.08 -4.12
C GLU A 477 -16.89 34.66 -5.41
N ASP A 478 -17.63 34.57 -6.52
CA ASP A 478 -17.08 34.24 -7.84
C ASP A 478 -16.38 35.45 -8.50
N VAL A 479 -15.58 35.20 -9.52
CA VAL A 479 -14.99 36.25 -10.36
C VAL A 479 -15.94 36.65 -11.50
N SER A 480 -15.80 37.89 -11.98
CA SER A 480 -16.56 38.35 -13.15
C SER A 480 -16.13 37.60 -14.41
N ASP A 481 -17.01 37.54 -15.41
CA ASP A 481 -16.71 36.89 -16.70
C ASP A 481 -15.50 37.49 -17.42
N ASP A 482 -15.24 38.79 -17.26
CA ASP A 482 -14.08 39.43 -17.87
C ASP A 482 -12.77 39.05 -17.16
N VAL A 483 -12.81 38.89 -15.83
CA VAL A 483 -11.67 38.35 -15.08
C VAL A 483 -11.43 36.89 -15.44
N PHE A 484 -12.49 36.09 -15.55
CA PHE A 484 -12.35 34.69 -15.93
C PHE A 484 -11.79 34.52 -17.36
N LYS A 485 -12.22 35.34 -18.33
CA LYS A 485 -11.61 35.36 -19.67
C LYS A 485 -10.12 35.67 -19.64
N TYR A 486 -9.68 36.57 -18.76
CA TYR A 486 -8.26 36.84 -18.56
C TYR A 486 -7.51 35.63 -17.98
N TYR A 487 -8.14 34.87 -17.07
CA TYR A 487 -7.55 33.62 -16.58
C TYR A 487 -7.39 32.60 -17.71
N LEU A 488 -8.42 32.43 -18.54
CA LEU A 488 -8.34 31.53 -19.71
C LEU A 488 -7.24 31.93 -20.70
N SER A 489 -6.99 33.23 -20.91
CA SER A 489 -5.98 33.67 -21.87
C SER A 489 -4.55 33.32 -21.48
N GLN A 490 -4.30 32.95 -20.21
CA GLN A 490 -2.98 32.47 -19.77
C GLN A 490 -2.60 31.12 -20.43
N TYR A 491 -3.61 30.35 -20.84
CA TYR A 491 -3.44 29.03 -21.47
C TYR A 491 -3.34 29.09 -22.99
N ASP A 492 -3.33 30.29 -23.57
CA ASP A 492 -3.21 30.46 -25.01
C ASP A 492 -1.76 30.29 -25.48
N TYR A 493 -1.64 29.79 -26.70
CA TYR A 493 -0.41 29.57 -27.43
C TYR A 493 -0.69 29.62 -28.93
N GLU A 494 0.34 29.88 -29.74
CA GLU A 494 0.21 29.79 -31.20
C GLU A 494 0.11 28.31 -31.62
N TYR A 495 -0.99 27.97 -32.29
CA TYR A 495 -1.18 26.63 -32.83
C TYR A 495 -0.20 26.36 -33.99
N SER A 496 0.43 25.18 -33.95
CA SER A 496 1.25 24.66 -35.05
C SER A 496 1.17 23.14 -35.01
N ASP A 497 0.84 22.53 -36.14
CA ASP A 497 0.83 21.09 -36.41
C ASP A 497 2.20 20.57 -36.88
N LYS A 498 3.17 21.47 -37.10
CA LYS A 498 4.51 21.13 -37.57
C LYS A 498 5.33 20.49 -36.44
N LYS A 499 5.99 19.37 -36.77
CA LYS A 499 6.93 18.59 -35.93
C LYS A 499 6.29 17.64 -34.91
N ILE A 500 5.21 16.96 -35.26
CA ILE A 500 4.77 15.77 -34.52
C ILE A 500 5.54 14.56 -35.02
N THR A 501 6.16 13.80 -34.11
CA THR A 501 6.80 12.51 -34.41
C THR A 501 6.12 11.41 -33.60
N THR A 502 5.91 10.26 -34.22
CA THR A 502 5.27 9.10 -33.59
C THR A 502 6.14 7.86 -33.77
N GLU A 503 6.31 7.08 -32.70
CA GLU A 503 7.04 5.80 -32.72
C GLU A 503 6.23 4.70 -32.03
N ASN A 504 6.22 3.50 -32.59
CA ASN A 504 5.67 2.33 -31.90
C ASN A 504 6.75 1.77 -30.97
N ILE A 505 6.42 1.63 -29.68
CA ILE A 505 7.39 1.21 -28.67
C ILE A 505 7.36 -0.30 -28.48
N ASP A 506 6.18 -0.92 -28.53
CA ASP A 506 6.04 -2.38 -28.63
C ASP A 506 4.57 -2.78 -28.84
N SER A 507 4.35 -4.01 -29.33
CA SER A 507 3.06 -4.68 -29.17
C SER A 507 3.15 -5.60 -27.95
N LEU A 508 2.43 -5.26 -26.89
CA LEU A 508 2.32 -6.15 -25.73
C LEU A 508 1.55 -7.43 -26.12
N SER A 509 1.69 -8.48 -25.31
CA SER A 509 0.83 -9.66 -25.43
C SER A 509 -0.66 -9.23 -25.43
N ASN A 510 -1.52 -9.98 -26.13
CA ASN A 510 -2.97 -9.73 -26.25
C ASN A 510 -3.43 -8.63 -27.23
N GLY A 511 -2.56 -8.16 -28.13
CA GLY A 511 -2.95 -7.29 -29.25
C GLY A 511 -3.00 -5.80 -28.94
N ILE A 512 -2.53 -5.39 -27.76
CA ILE A 512 -2.44 -3.98 -27.39
C ILE A 512 -1.19 -3.35 -28.01
N VAL A 513 -1.36 -2.17 -28.59
CA VAL A 513 -0.29 -1.34 -29.16
C VAL A 513 -0.03 -0.16 -28.26
N VAL A 514 1.25 0.16 -28.09
CA VAL A 514 1.72 1.40 -27.47
C VAL A 514 2.46 2.24 -28.49
N GLU A 515 1.92 3.42 -28.77
CA GLU A 515 2.56 4.44 -29.61
C GLU A 515 2.97 5.61 -28.73
N LYS A 516 4.18 6.15 -28.93
CA LYS A 516 4.61 7.40 -28.32
C LYS A 516 4.59 8.51 -29.34
N TYR A 517 4.06 9.66 -28.94
CA TYR A 517 4.11 10.89 -29.71
C TYR A 517 4.99 11.93 -29.03
N GLN A 518 5.61 12.78 -29.83
CA GLN A 518 6.37 13.94 -29.37
C GLN A 518 6.06 15.15 -30.24
N MET A 519 5.94 16.31 -29.61
CA MET A 519 5.74 17.60 -30.28
C MET A 519 6.25 18.76 -29.41
N PRO A 520 6.49 19.96 -29.96
CA PRO A 520 6.81 21.13 -29.16
C PRO A 520 5.67 21.47 -28.18
N ALA A 521 6.01 21.72 -26.91
CA ALA A 521 5.05 22.16 -25.90
C ALA A 521 4.52 23.58 -26.21
N GLY A 522 3.40 23.97 -25.59
CA GLY A 522 2.79 25.31 -25.75
C GLY A 522 3.56 26.45 -25.06
N TYR A 523 4.78 26.21 -24.63
CA TYR A 523 5.64 27.10 -23.85
C TYR A 523 7.13 26.72 -24.04
N GLY A 524 8.05 27.46 -23.42
CA GLY A 524 9.49 27.17 -23.52
C GLY A 524 10.09 27.45 -24.90
N ASP A 525 9.50 28.38 -25.66
CA ASP A 525 9.96 28.85 -26.98
C ASP A 525 10.26 27.73 -27.99
N GLY A 526 9.48 26.64 -27.93
CA GLY A 526 9.61 25.48 -28.81
C GLY A 526 10.82 24.58 -28.52
N LYS A 527 11.53 24.81 -27.41
CA LYS A 527 12.62 23.94 -26.93
C LYS A 527 12.10 22.83 -26.02
N GLU A 528 11.04 23.10 -25.27
CA GLU A 528 10.37 22.09 -24.46
C GLU A 528 9.59 21.13 -25.37
N ILE A 529 9.78 19.83 -25.15
CA ILE A 529 9.08 18.78 -25.89
C ILE A 529 8.02 18.16 -24.99
N LEU A 530 6.78 18.21 -25.46
CA LEU A 530 5.68 17.43 -24.92
C LEU A 530 5.78 16.01 -25.48
N THR A 531 5.92 15.05 -24.59
CA THR A 531 5.84 13.61 -24.88
C THR A 531 4.49 13.09 -24.41
N GLY A 532 3.92 12.11 -25.10
CA GLY A 532 2.79 11.35 -24.59
C GLY A 532 2.66 9.99 -25.26
N TYR A 533 1.74 9.19 -24.73
CA TYR A 533 1.55 7.80 -25.14
C TYR A 533 0.10 7.55 -25.54
N VAL A 534 -0.11 6.71 -26.54
CA VAL A 534 -1.41 6.24 -26.99
C VAL A 534 -1.46 4.73 -26.82
N PHE A 535 -2.50 4.27 -26.14
CA PHE A 535 -2.78 2.86 -25.89
C PHE A 535 -4.08 2.46 -26.59
N TYR A 536 -4.04 1.41 -27.39
CA TYR A 536 -5.22 0.92 -28.11
C TYR A 536 -5.10 -0.56 -28.49
N ASP A 537 -6.23 -1.23 -28.73
CA ASP A 537 -6.25 -2.61 -29.23
C ASP A 537 -6.26 -2.64 -30.76
N LYS A 538 -5.24 -3.22 -31.38
CA LYS A 538 -5.11 -3.28 -32.85
C LYS A 538 -6.19 -4.09 -33.55
N ASN A 539 -6.95 -4.91 -32.80
CA ASN A 539 -8.01 -5.76 -33.36
C ASN A 539 -9.33 -5.00 -33.58
N ILE A 540 -9.39 -3.73 -33.21
CA ILE A 540 -10.55 -2.86 -33.44
C ILE A 540 -10.52 -2.38 -34.90
N ASN A 541 -11.61 -2.65 -35.63
CA ASN A 541 -11.74 -2.32 -37.05
C ASN A 541 -12.45 -0.97 -37.30
N GLU A 542 -12.96 -0.33 -36.25
CA GLU A 542 -13.62 0.97 -36.30
C GLU A 542 -12.66 2.08 -35.87
N LYS A 543 -13.08 3.35 -36.01
CA LYS A 543 -12.32 4.48 -35.47
C LYS A 543 -12.33 4.42 -33.94
N TYR A 544 -11.16 4.64 -33.34
CA TYR A 544 -11.04 4.65 -31.88
C TYR A 544 -11.73 5.87 -31.27
N LYS A 545 -12.46 5.66 -30.18
CA LYS A 545 -13.02 6.75 -29.35
C LYS A 545 -11.92 7.23 -28.38
N PRO A 546 -11.40 8.47 -28.52
CA PRO A 546 -10.26 8.88 -27.71
C PRO A 546 -10.67 9.25 -26.28
N ILE A 547 -9.83 8.87 -25.32
CA ILE A 547 -9.91 9.28 -23.92
C ILE A 547 -8.60 9.98 -23.58
N ILE A 548 -8.63 11.27 -23.24
CA ILE A 548 -7.47 11.97 -22.68
C ILE A 548 -7.39 11.68 -21.18
N TYR A 549 -6.25 11.15 -20.74
CA TYR A 549 -6.03 10.70 -19.38
C TYR A 549 -5.14 11.65 -18.58
N PHE A 550 -5.50 11.92 -17.32
CA PHE A 550 -4.67 12.65 -16.37
C PHE A 550 -4.37 11.78 -15.13
N PRO A 551 -3.10 11.60 -14.75
CA PRO A 551 -2.70 10.69 -13.67
C PRO A 551 -2.95 11.25 -12.26
N GLY A 552 -2.84 10.38 -11.25
CA GLY A 552 -2.69 10.81 -9.85
C GLY A 552 -1.29 11.38 -9.55
N SER A 553 -1.13 11.99 -8.37
CA SER A 553 0.07 12.75 -7.97
C SER A 553 1.37 11.95 -7.90
N ASN A 554 1.30 10.62 -7.75
CA ASN A 554 2.47 9.73 -7.85
C ASN A 554 3.27 9.91 -9.16
N ALA A 555 2.65 10.46 -10.21
CA ALA A 555 3.34 10.82 -11.45
C ALA A 555 4.45 11.88 -11.26
N LEU A 556 4.31 12.80 -10.30
CA LEU A 556 5.32 13.82 -9.96
C LEU A 556 6.58 13.23 -9.32
N HIS A 557 6.48 12.02 -8.78
CA HIS A 557 7.57 11.34 -8.06
C HIS A 557 8.17 10.17 -8.85
N THR A 558 7.62 9.86 -10.03
CA THR A 558 8.11 8.80 -10.90
C THR A 558 9.00 9.43 -11.97
N PRO A 559 10.30 9.05 -12.11
CA PRO A 559 11.21 9.72 -13.06
C PRO A 559 11.25 9.10 -14.46
N GLU A 560 10.69 7.91 -14.64
CA GLU A 560 10.79 7.14 -15.89
C GLU A 560 9.42 6.71 -16.41
N ASP A 561 9.29 6.66 -17.74
CA ASP A 561 8.04 6.30 -18.41
C ASP A 561 7.82 4.77 -18.45
N VAL A 562 8.89 3.96 -18.40
CA VAL A 562 8.88 2.52 -18.69
C VAL A 562 7.88 1.76 -17.81
N ASN A 563 7.95 1.94 -16.49
CA ASN A 563 7.05 1.26 -15.54
C ASN A 563 5.58 1.65 -15.75
N MET A 564 5.32 2.89 -16.17
CA MET A 564 3.97 3.34 -16.52
C MET A 564 3.51 2.65 -17.81
N VAL A 565 4.34 2.64 -18.85
CA VAL A 565 4.04 2.01 -20.15
C VAL A 565 3.71 0.52 -20.01
N GLU A 566 4.45 -0.21 -19.16
CA GLU A 566 4.24 -1.64 -18.95
C GLU A 566 2.96 -1.95 -18.16
N SER A 567 2.66 -1.15 -17.12
CA SER A 567 1.56 -1.44 -16.19
C SER A 567 0.22 -0.78 -16.54
N PHE A 568 0.23 0.30 -17.33
CA PHE A 568 -0.97 1.05 -17.66
C PHE A 568 -2.00 0.28 -18.51
N PRO A 569 -1.59 -0.51 -19.53
CA PRO A 569 -2.53 -1.27 -20.37
C PRO A 569 -3.42 -2.24 -19.60
N SER A 570 -2.89 -2.94 -18.59
CA SER A 570 -3.68 -3.87 -17.78
C SER A 570 -4.76 -3.14 -16.98
N ARG A 571 -4.48 -1.93 -16.50
CA ARG A 571 -5.43 -1.06 -15.79
C ARG A 571 -6.50 -0.46 -16.70
N MET A 572 -6.24 -0.33 -18.00
CA MET A 572 -7.19 0.24 -18.96
C MET A 572 -7.79 -0.80 -19.92
N LEU A 573 -7.49 -2.09 -19.75
CA LEU A 573 -7.86 -3.15 -20.69
C LEU A 573 -9.35 -3.17 -21.05
N TYR A 574 -10.24 -2.91 -20.08
CA TYR A 574 -11.69 -2.85 -20.30
C TYR A 574 -12.12 -1.71 -21.24
N LEU A 575 -11.35 -0.61 -21.32
CA LEU A 575 -11.59 0.47 -22.28
C LEU A 575 -11.00 0.11 -23.63
N LEU A 576 -9.76 -0.41 -23.64
CA LEU A 576 -9.05 -0.75 -24.88
C LEU A 576 -9.81 -1.80 -25.69
N LYS A 577 -10.39 -2.80 -25.02
CA LYS A 577 -11.20 -3.87 -25.64
C LYS A 577 -12.54 -3.37 -26.19
N GLU A 578 -13.04 -2.22 -25.74
CA GLU A 578 -14.32 -1.61 -26.15
C GLU A 578 -14.13 -0.51 -27.23
N GLY A 579 -12.97 -0.50 -27.89
CA GLY A 579 -12.66 0.42 -28.99
C GLY A 579 -12.28 1.83 -28.55
N TYR A 580 -11.88 2.03 -27.29
CA TYR A 580 -11.33 3.29 -26.83
C TYR A 580 -9.80 3.33 -27.01
N ALA A 581 -9.28 4.48 -27.44
CA ALA A 581 -7.84 4.76 -27.42
C ALA A 581 -7.55 5.71 -26.26
N VAL A 582 -6.71 5.30 -25.32
CA VAL A 582 -6.34 6.13 -24.17
C VAL A 582 -5.08 6.90 -24.51
N VAL A 583 -5.17 8.22 -24.50
CA VAL A 583 -4.06 9.15 -24.73
C VAL A 583 -3.60 9.67 -23.38
N HIS A 584 -2.37 9.35 -23.00
CA HIS A 584 -1.74 9.79 -21.76
C HIS A 584 -0.63 10.79 -22.08
N PRO A 585 -0.89 12.10 -21.97
CA PRO A 585 0.17 13.10 -22.01
C PRO A 585 1.11 12.92 -20.83
N ILE A 586 2.41 13.04 -21.04
CA ILE A 586 3.38 13.23 -19.96
C ILE A 586 3.37 14.72 -19.64
N TYR A 587 2.61 15.11 -18.61
CA TYR A 587 2.50 16.50 -18.18
C TYR A 587 3.83 17.01 -17.60
N LYS A 588 4.06 18.33 -17.64
CA LYS A 588 5.25 18.93 -17.02
C LYS A 588 5.45 18.44 -15.59
N SER A 589 6.71 18.19 -15.21
CA SER A 589 7.12 17.71 -13.88
C SER A 589 6.78 16.25 -13.57
N THR A 590 6.15 15.52 -14.51
CA THR A 590 5.83 14.09 -14.35
C THR A 590 6.72 13.20 -15.20
N TYR A 591 6.94 11.96 -14.75
CA TYR A 591 7.70 10.94 -15.49
C TYR A 591 9.00 11.47 -16.09
N SER A 592 9.29 11.23 -17.37
CA SER A 592 10.51 11.71 -18.04
C SER A 592 10.66 13.23 -18.12
N ARG A 593 9.66 14.03 -17.70
CA ARG A 593 9.64 15.50 -17.76
C ARG A 593 9.77 16.18 -16.39
N GLN A 594 10.39 15.53 -15.41
CA GLN A 594 10.62 16.08 -14.07
C GLN A 594 11.41 17.42 -14.09
N ASP A 595 11.08 18.29 -13.13
CA ASP A 595 11.82 19.53 -12.80
C ASP A 595 11.84 19.72 -11.28
N GLU A 596 11.67 20.91 -10.71
CA GLU A 596 11.60 21.15 -9.26
C GLU A 596 10.20 20.96 -8.65
N GLN A 597 9.13 20.96 -9.45
CA GLN A 597 7.76 20.83 -8.92
C GLN A 597 7.49 19.40 -8.46
N ARG A 598 7.20 19.23 -7.17
CA ARG A 598 6.95 17.91 -6.55
C ARG A 598 5.64 17.81 -5.78
N SER A 599 4.89 18.90 -5.67
CA SER A 599 3.58 18.91 -4.99
C SER A 599 2.46 19.13 -6.01
N ASP A 600 1.35 18.45 -5.82
CA ASP A 600 0.07 18.70 -6.50
C ASP A 600 -0.78 19.77 -5.80
N TYR A 601 -0.54 20.01 -4.51
CA TYR A 601 -1.30 20.98 -3.72
C TYR A 601 -1.08 22.43 -4.13
N GLY A 602 -2.17 23.19 -4.12
CA GLY A 602 -2.16 24.64 -4.29
C GLY A 602 -1.24 25.38 -3.33
N ASP A 603 -0.45 26.33 -3.86
CA ASP A 603 0.28 27.31 -3.05
C ASP A 603 0.28 28.71 -3.69
N MET A 604 0.72 29.71 -2.91
CA MET A 604 0.73 31.12 -3.31
C MET A 604 1.93 31.53 -4.19
N SER A 605 2.78 30.59 -4.60
CA SER A 605 3.98 30.84 -5.40
C SER A 605 3.68 31.07 -6.88
N ASP A 606 4.59 31.74 -7.58
CA ASP A 606 4.57 31.77 -9.04
C ASP A 606 4.93 30.43 -9.66
N GLN A 607 5.70 29.60 -8.95
CA GLN A 607 6.09 28.27 -9.42
C GLN A 607 4.84 27.39 -9.62
N TYR A 608 4.01 27.22 -8.59
CA TYR A 608 2.76 26.44 -8.69
C TYR A 608 1.84 26.99 -9.79
N LYS A 609 1.58 28.31 -9.77
CA LYS A 609 0.77 28.98 -10.79
C LYS A 609 1.26 28.66 -12.21
N ASN A 610 2.56 28.82 -12.45
CA ASN A 610 3.13 28.56 -13.78
C ASN A 610 3.00 27.08 -14.17
N HIS A 611 3.15 26.15 -13.22
CA HIS A 611 2.96 24.71 -13.47
C HIS A 611 1.53 24.36 -13.85
N VAL A 612 0.53 24.92 -13.16
CA VAL A 612 -0.88 24.76 -13.55
C VAL A 612 -1.14 25.25 -14.97
N ILE A 613 -0.56 26.40 -15.35
CA ILE A 613 -0.66 26.93 -16.72
C ILE A 613 0.02 25.98 -17.72
N MET A 614 1.21 25.45 -17.40
CA MET A 614 1.92 24.49 -18.25
C MET A 614 1.11 23.19 -18.44
N TRP A 615 0.51 22.65 -17.37
CA TRP A 615 -0.36 21.46 -17.46
C TRP A 615 -1.59 21.70 -18.35
N GLY A 616 -2.21 22.87 -18.26
CA GLY A 616 -3.32 23.25 -19.14
C GLY A 616 -2.91 23.40 -20.61
N LYS A 617 -1.69 23.90 -20.86
CA LYS A 617 -1.13 23.97 -22.22
C LYS A 617 -0.79 22.59 -22.79
N ASP A 618 -0.20 21.70 -21.98
CA ASP A 618 0.06 20.31 -22.35
C ASP A 618 -1.23 19.55 -22.66
N TYR A 619 -2.28 19.79 -21.87
CA TYR A 619 -3.62 19.26 -22.10
C TYR A 619 -4.18 19.69 -23.46
N LYS A 620 -4.26 21.01 -23.72
CA LYS A 620 -4.75 21.55 -25.00
C LYS A 620 -3.92 21.06 -26.20
N LYS A 621 -2.59 21.02 -26.09
CA LYS A 621 -1.69 20.49 -27.14
C LYS A 621 -1.90 19.00 -27.40
N SER A 622 -2.22 18.22 -26.38
CA SER A 622 -2.52 16.80 -26.56
C SER A 622 -3.88 16.60 -27.25
N ILE A 623 -4.87 17.46 -26.96
CA ILE A 623 -6.12 17.49 -27.71
C ILE A 623 -5.86 17.87 -29.18
N ASP A 624 -5.01 18.86 -29.43
CA ASP A 624 -4.60 19.21 -30.79
C ASP A 624 -4.08 17.99 -31.58
N TYR A 625 -3.19 17.20 -30.97
CA TYR A 625 -2.70 15.94 -31.55
C TYR A 625 -3.81 14.91 -31.78
N ILE A 626 -4.72 14.72 -30.82
CA ILE A 626 -5.88 13.82 -30.96
C ILE A 626 -6.72 14.19 -32.18
N PHE A 627 -6.84 15.48 -32.50
CA PHE A 627 -7.59 15.95 -33.67
C PHE A 627 -6.81 15.84 -34.98
N THR A 628 -5.50 15.56 -34.96
CA THR A 628 -4.72 15.24 -36.17
C THR A 628 -4.85 13.77 -36.61
N ARG A 629 -5.29 12.89 -35.70
CA ARG A 629 -5.39 11.43 -35.90
C ARG A 629 -6.63 11.06 -36.72
N LYS A 630 -6.42 10.47 -37.90
CA LYS A 630 -7.51 10.07 -38.81
C LYS A 630 -8.23 8.80 -38.38
N ASP A 631 -7.53 7.96 -37.64
CA ASP A 631 -8.00 6.71 -37.03
C ASP A 631 -8.82 6.94 -35.76
N PHE A 632 -8.89 8.17 -35.24
CA PHE A 632 -9.76 8.53 -34.12
C PHE A 632 -11.10 9.10 -34.60
N ASP A 633 -12.15 8.83 -33.83
CA ASP A 633 -13.38 9.61 -33.84
C ASP A 633 -13.27 10.71 -32.79
N SER A 634 -12.50 11.76 -33.10
CA SER A 634 -12.20 12.86 -32.18
C SER A 634 -13.45 13.68 -31.78
N SER A 635 -14.59 13.48 -32.47
CA SER A 635 -15.88 14.05 -32.04
C SER A 635 -16.39 13.45 -30.73
N LYS A 636 -15.88 12.27 -30.35
CA LYS A 636 -16.19 11.51 -29.14
C LYS A 636 -15.11 11.58 -28.07
N LEU A 637 -14.29 12.63 -28.07
CA LEU A 637 -13.25 12.80 -27.07
C LEU A 637 -13.84 12.90 -25.66
N SER A 638 -13.34 12.08 -24.73
CA SER A 638 -13.67 12.16 -23.31
C SER A 638 -12.45 12.32 -22.43
N TYR A 639 -12.68 12.75 -21.19
CA TYR A 639 -11.66 12.94 -20.17
C TYR A 639 -11.76 11.87 -19.09
N HIS A 640 -10.62 11.32 -18.67
CA HIS A 640 -10.53 10.46 -17.49
C HIS A 640 -9.42 10.96 -16.55
N GLY A 641 -9.79 11.35 -15.34
CA GLY A 641 -8.84 11.84 -14.32
C GLY A 641 -8.98 11.05 -13.03
N ILE A 642 -7.85 10.76 -12.39
CA ILE A 642 -7.80 10.02 -11.12
C ILE A 642 -7.08 10.86 -10.07
N SER A 643 -7.66 11.00 -8.88
CA SER A 643 -7.04 11.70 -7.74
C SER A 643 -6.69 13.14 -8.13
N TRP A 644 -5.39 13.49 -8.16
CA TRP A 644 -4.89 14.74 -8.71
C TRP A 644 -5.45 15.06 -10.12
N GLY A 645 -5.58 14.08 -11.01
CA GLY A 645 -6.25 14.28 -12.30
C GLY A 645 -7.74 14.58 -12.16
N GLY A 646 -8.41 13.97 -11.19
CA GLY A 646 -9.79 14.31 -10.85
C GLY A 646 -9.93 15.77 -10.37
N PHE A 647 -9.00 16.23 -9.52
CA PHE A 647 -8.91 17.63 -9.09
C PHE A 647 -8.59 18.57 -10.28
N MET A 648 -7.59 18.24 -11.10
CA MET A 648 -7.18 19.05 -12.24
C MET A 648 -8.28 19.19 -13.29
N ALA A 649 -9.22 18.25 -13.37
CA ALA A 649 -10.41 18.37 -14.22
C ALA A 649 -11.22 19.65 -13.93
N ASN A 650 -11.21 20.13 -12.68
CA ASN A 650 -11.84 21.40 -12.29
C ASN A 650 -11.34 22.57 -13.14
N ILE A 651 -10.03 22.58 -13.45
CA ILE A 651 -9.35 23.62 -14.23
C ILE A 651 -9.35 23.28 -15.71
N LEU A 652 -9.07 22.02 -16.08
CA LEU A 652 -8.80 21.62 -17.46
C LEU A 652 -10.05 21.55 -18.33
N LEU A 653 -11.17 21.02 -17.81
CA LEU A 653 -12.38 20.83 -18.61
C LEU A 653 -12.96 22.15 -19.18
N PRO A 654 -12.93 23.28 -18.45
CA PRO A 654 -13.33 24.58 -19.00
C PRO A 654 -12.37 25.18 -20.03
N LEU A 655 -11.13 24.68 -20.18
CA LEU A 655 -10.15 25.26 -21.10
C LEU A 655 -10.40 24.90 -22.57
N ASP A 656 -11.13 23.81 -22.84
CA ASP A 656 -11.30 23.27 -24.18
C ASP A 656 -12.65 22.58 -24.39
N GLU A 657 -13.49 23.15 -25.26
CA GLU A 657 -14.85 22.67 -25.54
C GLU A 657 -14.90 21.39 -26.40
N ARG A 658 -13.75 20.89 -26.86
CA ARG A 658 -13.67 19.67 -27.69
C ARG A 658 -13.95 18.39 -26.89
N VAL A 659 -13.75 18.40 -25.58
CA VAL A 659 -14.11 17.26 -24.71
C VAL A 659 -15.61 17.18 -24.51
N LYS A 660 -16.20 15.99 -24.64
CA LYS A 660 -17.66 15.76 -24.64
C LYS A 660 -18.20 15.09 -23.38
N SER A 661 -17.37 14.38 -22.64
CA SER A 661 -17.75 13.79 -21.35
C SER A 661 -16.53 13.61 -20.45
N ALA A 662 -16.76 13.52 -19.14
CA ALA A 662 -15.71 13.30 -18.15
C ALA A 662 -16.07 12.20 -17.13
N VAL A 663 -15.07 11.41 -16.76
CA VAL A 663 -15.14 10.43 -15.67
C VAL A 663 -14.03 10.70 -14.67
N LEU A 664 -14.41 11.18 -13.49
CA LEU A 664 -13.52 11.60 -12.42
C LEU A 664 -13.52 10.57 -11.30
N LEU A 665 -12.36 10.04 -10.97
CA LEU A 665 -12.18 9.03 -9.93
C LEU A 665 -11.47 9.64 -8.73
N VAL A 666 -12.06 9.48 -7.54
CA VAL A 666 -11.55 9.98 -6.25
C VAL A 666 -11.13 11.45 -6.32
N ALA A 667 -12.06 12.30 -6.77
CA ALA A 667 -11.87 13.72 -7.05
C ALA A 667 -12.54 14.64 -6.02
N GLY A 668 -12.01 15.83 -5.81
CA GLY A 668 -12.60 16.88 -4.98
C GLY A 668 -11.95 18.24 -5.20
N LEU A 669 -12.20 19.18 -4.28
CA LEU A 669 -11.52 20.47 -4.18
C LEU A 669 -10.48 20.47 -3.04
N GLU A 670 -9.33 21.08 -3.29
CA GLU A 670 -8.26 21.25 -2.30
C GLU A 670 -8.48 22.49 -1.42
N PHE A 671 -8.20 22.38 -0.13
CA PHE A 671 -8.37 23.49 0.82
C PHE A 671 -7.25 24.54 0.74
N GLN A 672 -6.10 24.16 0.21
CA GLN A 672 -4.94 25.04 0.14
C GLN A 672 -5.22 26.25 -0.76
N LYS A 673 -4.73 27.41 -0.33
CA LYS A 673 -4.88 28.65 -1.09
C LYS A 673 -3.78 28.72 -2.14
N CYS A 674 -4.19 29.04 -3.36
CA CYS A 674 -3.30 29.39 -4.44
C CYS A 674 -3.71 30.75 -5.04
N LYS A 675 -2.95 31.22 -6.03
CA LYS A 675 -3.29 32.45 -6.75
C LYS A 675 -4.63 32.28 -7.48
N LYS A 676 -5.46 33.32 -7.44
CA LYS A 676 -6.85 33.27 -7.97
C LYS A 676 -6.91 32.81 -9.43
N GLU A 677 -5.90 33.16 -10.24
CA GLU A 677 -5.86 32.78 -11.66
C GLU A 677 -5.81 31.27 -11.89
N VAL A 678 -5.43 30.47 -10.89
CA VAL A 678 -5.28 29.00 -10.98
C VAL A 678 -6.07 28.28 -9.88
N ASP A 679 -7.00 28.98 -9.22
CA ASP A 679 -7.81 28.39 -8.16
C ASP A 679 -9.02 27.64 -8.73
N ALA A 680 -9.03 26.32 -8.53
CA ALA A 680 -9.94 25.36 -9.15
C ALA A 680 -11.42 25.70 -9.02
N HIS A 681 -11.87 26.27 -7.90
CA HIS A 681 -13.31 26.50 -7.68
C HIS A 681 -13.90 27.55 -8.64
N TYR A 682 -13.12 28.53 -9.12
CA TYR A 682 -13.57 29.49 -10.15
C TYR A 682 -13.81 28.81 -11.50
N TYR A 683 -13.02 27.79 -11.82
CA TYR A 683 -13.13 27.01 -13.05
C TYR A 683 -14.23 25.94 -12.96
N THR A 684 -14.39 25.30 -11.80
CA THR A 684 -15.40 24.25 -11.57
C THR A 684 -16.80 24.72 -11.96
N ARG A 685 -17.11 25.98 -11.64
CA ARG A 685 -18.36 26.69 -11.96
C ARG A 685 -18.63 26.82 -13.47
N ARG A 686 -17.64 26.54 -14.30
CA ARG A 686 -17.68 26.69 -15.77
C ARG A 686 -17.66 25.35 -16.50
N ILE A 687 -17.64 24.23 -15.78
CA ILE A 687 -17.78 22.90 -16.38
C ILE A 687 -19.21 22.71 -16.86
N LYS A 688 -19.37 22.47 -18.17
CA LYS A 688 -20.68 22.34 -18.84
C LYS A 688 -20.90 21.00 -19.54
N ILE A 689 -19.95 20.08 -19.40
CA ILE A 689 -19.98 18.77 -20.06
C ILE A 689 -20.49 17.67 -19.13
N PRO A 690 -21.18 16.64 -19.64
CA PRO A 690 -21.57 15.49 -18.84
C PRO A 690 -20.42 14.90 -18.03
N THR A 691 -20.55 14.89 -16.70
CA THR A 691 -19.48 14.51 -15.77
C THR A 691 -19.97 13.54 -14.69
N ILE A 692 -19.25 12.44 -14.46
CA ILE A 692 -19.44 11.64 -13.23
C ILE A 692 -18.24 11.72 -12.31
N MET A 693 -18.54 11.67 -11.02
CA MET A 693 -17.59 11.50 -9.94
C MET A 693 -17.82 10.13 -9.29
N LEU A 694 -16.77 9.33 -9.16
CA LEU A 694 -16.78 8.09 -8.39
C LEU A 694 -15.80 8.23 -7.23
N ASN A 695 -16.32 8.23 -6.00
CA ASN A 695 -15.53 8.57 -4.82
C ASN A 695 -15.73 7.55 -3.69
N GLY A 696 -14.72 7.43 -2.84
CA GLY A 696 -14.88 6.82 -1.53
C GLY A 696 -15.44 7.83 -0.54
N LYS A 697 -16.36 7.38 0.31
CA LYS A 697 -16.94 8.17 1.40
C LYS A 697 -15.89 8.54 2.45
N PHE A 698 -14.86 7.70 2.63
CA PHE A 698 -13.81 7.82 3.63
C PHE A 698 -12.50 8.36 3.04
N ASP A 699 -12.58 9.06 1.91
CA ASP A 699 -11.42 9.60 1.21
C ASP A 699 -10.72 10.67 2.05
N GLN A 700 -9.44 10.40 2.36
CA GLN A 700 -8.61 11.23 3.23
C GLN A 700 -7.93 12.39 2.49
N TYR A 701 -8.01 12.48 1.16
CA TYR A 701 -7.46 13.60 0.40
C TYR A 701 -8.57 14.57 -0.01
N PHE A 702 -9.72 14.01 -0.37
CA PHE A 702 -10.92 14.77 -0.72
C PHE A 702 -12.07 14.37 0.21
N PRO A 703 -12.19 14.95 1.41
CA PRO A 703 -13.27 14.62 2.34
C PRO A 703 -14.67 14.79 1.73
N TYR A 704 -15.58 13.87 2.06
CA TYR A 704 -16.90 13.79 1.45
C TYR A 704 -17.69 15.11 1.54
N GLU A 705 -17.80 15.68 2.75
CA GLU A 705 -18.66 16.84 2.97
C GLU A 705 -18.04 18.17 2.54
N THR A 706 -16.74 18.34 2.76
CA THR A 706 -16.06 19.63 2.62
C THR A 706 -15.31 19.77 1.30
N SER A 707 -15.08 18.68 0.57
CA SER A 707 -14.36 18.69 -0.71
C SER A 707 -15.21 18.13 -1.87
N GLN A 708 -15.75 16.92 -1.73
CA GLN A 708 -16.47 16.23 -2.81
C GLN A 708 -17.84 16.86 -3.09
N ILE A 709 -18.67 17.06 -2.05
CA ILE A 709 -19.99 17.68 -2.18
C ILE A 709 -19.91 19.08 -2.80
N PRO A 710 -19.01 19.99 -2.35
CA PRO A 710 -18.85 21.30 -2.97
C PRO A 710 -18.47 21.22 -4.45
N MET A 711 -17.51 20.36 -4.82
CA MET A 711 -17.16 20.16 -6.23
C MET A 711 -18.39 19.75 -7.07
N TYR A 712 -19.11 18.71 -6.64
CA TYR A 712 -20.29 18.21 -7.36
C TYR A 712 -21.38 19.27 -7.54
N LYS A 713 -21.62 20.08 -6.50
CA LYS A 713 -22.59 21.17 -6.53
C LYS A 713 -22.16 22.33 -7.42
N LEU A 714 -20.86 22.61 -7.50
CA LEU A 714 -20.32 23.70 -8.32
C LEU A 714 -20.28 23.38 -9.82
N ILE A 715 -20.26 22.11 -10.22
CA ILE A 715 -20.33 21.73 -11.63
C ILE A 715 -21.68 22.18 -12.23
N ASP A 716 -21.61 23.11 -13.20
CA ASP A 716 -22.76 23.74 -13.87
C ASP A 716 -23.32 22.88 -15.02
N VAL A 717 -23.83 21.72 -14.64
CA VAL A 717 -24.44 20.74 -15.54
C VAL A 717 -25.77 20.31 -14.97
N LYS A 718 -26.78 20.10 -15.83
CA LYS A 718 -28.09 19.55 -15.44
C LYS A 718 -27.90 18.24 -14.68
N GLU A 719 -28.68 18.00 -13.63
CA GLU A 719 -28.57 16.79 -12.77
C GLU A 719 -28.68 15.46 -13.55
N GLU A 720 -29.42 15.41 -14.66
CA GLU A 720 -29.48 14.21 -15.53
C GLU A 720 -28.15 13.89 -16.24
N ASN A 721 -27.27 14.89 -16.31
CA ASN A 721 -25.98 14.88 -16.99
C ASN A 721 -24.79 14.97 -16.02
N LYS A 722 -25.02 14.85 -14.71
CA LYS A 722 -23.96 14.59 -13.73
C LYS A 722 -24.39 13.58 -12.69
N LYS A 723 -23.46 12.79 -12.16
CA LYS A 723 -23.74 11.88 -11.03
C LYS A 723 -22.55 11.81 -10.08
N HIS A 724 -22.85 11.64 -8.80
CA HIS A 724 -21.88 11.39 -7.74
C HIS A 724 -22.12 10.00 -7.16
N PHE A 725 -21.26 9.05 -7.51
CA PHE A 725 -21.29 7.69 -6.96
C PHE A 725 -20.37 7.61 -5.75
N ILE A 726 -20.95 7.29 -4.60
CA ILE A 726 -20.24 7.16 -3.32
C ILE A 726 -20.18 5.70 -2.90
N TYR A 727 -18.98 5.27 -2.53
CA TYR A 727 -18.71 3.91 -2.05
C TYR A 727 -18.15 3.95 -0.62
N GLU A 728 -18.45 2.93 0.18
CA GLU A 728 -17.91 2.75 1.54
C GLU A 728 -16.42 2.29 1.47
N SER A 729 -15.56 3.18 0.98
CA SER A 729 -14.12 3.00 0.72
C SER A 729 -13.33 4.29 1.03
N GLY A 730 -12.01 4.17 1.15
CA GLY A 730 -11.08 5.31 1.28
C GLY A 730 -10.78 5.98 -0.06
N HIS A 731 -9.54 6.38 -0.32
CA HIS A 731 -9.11 6.98 -1.60
C HIS A 731 -9.01 5.96 -2.76
N TYR A 732 -10.06 5.18 -2.98
CA TYR A 732 -10.23 4.25 -4.10
C TYR A 732 -11.71 3.91 -4.31
N VAL A 733 -12.03 3.27 -5.45
CA VAL A 733 -13.37 2.74 -5.77
C VAL A 733 -13.25 1.25 -6.14
N PRO A 734 -14.20 0.39 -5.72
CA PRO A 734 -14.21 -1.01 -6.13
C PRO A 734 -14.11 -1.18 -7.65
N ARG A 735 -13.20 -2.03 -8.10
CA ARG A 735 -12.83 -2.13 -9.53
C ARG A 735 -14.01 -2.46 -10.45
N ASN A 736 -14.89 -3.37 -10.03
CA ASN A 736 -16.07 -3.75 -10.82
C ASN A 736 -17.05 -2.59 -10.99
N GLU A 737 -17.25 -1.79 -9.93
CA GLU A 737 -18.11 -0.61 -9.98
C GLU A 737 -17.52 0.49 -10.85
N LEU A 738 -16.19 0.72 -10.76
CA LEU A 738 -15.50 1.62 -11.68
C LEU A 738 -15.74 1.22 -13.15
N ILE A 739 -15.49 -0.04 -13.51
CA ILE A 739 -15.64 -0.52 -14.89
C ILE A 739 -17.09 -0.33 -15.36
N LYS A 740 -18.05 -0.75 -14.54
CA LYS A 740 -19.48 -0.65 -14.85
C LYS A 740 -19.90 0.80 -15.11
N GLN A 741 -19.67 1.68 -14.14
CA GLN A 741 -20.13 3.08 -14.24
C GLN A 741 -19.37 3.85 -15.33
N HIS A 742 -18.09 3.56 -15.54
CA HIS A 742 -17.31 4.21 -16.60
C HIS A 742 -17.84 3.83 -17.99
N LEU A 743 -18.03 2.54 -18.27
CA LEU A 743 -18.54 2.10 -19.57
C LEU A 743 -19.99 2.55 -19.80
N GLU A 744 -20.87 2.46 -18.79
CA GLU A 744 -22.25 2.96 -18.88
C GLU A 744 -22.29 4.47 -19.20
N TRP A 745 -21.40 5.26 -18.60
CA TRP A 745 -21.32 6.69 -18.86
C TRP A 745 -20.83 7.00 -20.26
N LEU A 746 -19.74 6.38 -20.71
CA LEU A 746 -19.21 6.60 -22.06
C LEU A 746 -20.24 6.20 -23.12
N ASN A 747 -20.90 5.04 -22.97
CA ASN A 747 -21.93 4.58 -23.91
C ASN A 747 -23.16 5.50 -23.99
N LYS A 748 -23.44 6.29 -22.94
CA LYS A 748 -24.55 7.26 -22.94
C LYS A 748 -24.25 8.51 -23.76
N TYR A 749 -23.00 8.99 -23.77
CA TYR A 749 -22.64 10.30 -24.32
C TYR A 749 -21.73 10.27 -25.55
N LEU A 750 -21.10 9.12 -25.85
CA LEU A 750 -20.19 8.92 -26.97
C LEU A 750 -20.71 7.81 -27.86
#